data_AF-A0A357I094-F1
#
_entry.id   AF-A0A357I094-F1
#
_cell.length_a   1.000
_cell.length_b   1.000
_cell.length_c   1.000
_cell.angle_alpha   90.00
_cell.angle_beta   90.00
_cell.angle_gamma   90.00
#
_symmetry.space_group_name_H-M   'P 1'
#
loop_
_entity.id
_entity.type
_entity.pdbx_description
1 polymer ?
#
loop_
_entity_poly.entity_id
_entity_poly.type
_entity_poly.pdbx_seq_one_letter_code
_entity_poly.pdbx_strand_id
1 'polypeptide(L)'
;MQLAKRLSGVPLRRSVLRILFFHNSGYITEHTMKEKKKKLDLDIAIIGGGFAGVYCGKALLKRLSKGSRTRIGLIADENYMVFQPMLPEVASASLSPRHVVNPIRHLCRGLEVYKASVEEIDIKNKQLTIRPGAFSPPLTIRFKHLVYALGAKVDLSRVPGMPEHAFLMQNVGDAMKLRATVLARFEEANLVIDAERRQRLLSFVVVGGGYSGVETAGQILDLFQGINQYYTNVSAKDFQVYLVHSREHLLPTLSTSLGEYAKKKLEARGLKILLKQRVKALTSSQVILQNGEIIETNTCVSTVGTAPHPLTLKLIEDTGVDSMHGRIQTSATMQVPGYDWLWAAGDCAAVPLSEQEGSFCPSTAQFAMRQGTLLGKNLNAFLRAEPVRPFRFKGLGELAAIGHHTAVAEIAGMRFSGFIAWWMWRTIYLAKLPGLDRKLRVLIDWTLDLFFPRDINLLSPRYTKTLQQMHLEAGNVLFNPGEPAFSFYIVKKGRILITDSNGDIVKSVGSGESFGERALLTDQIWRFKATAAEETTLVGLGSESFKTLLESSTSMRQQMENSARQYRSSSEIQARLHTLPQTVLQSTAGDLMTRDILQIRNDASLQQVSEILSRERHSYYPIYDAHSGQHCGVLAREQFYDYLQDHALSSELGIDALTLCQLPHIDATLEAGKCLELMTRSGSNKLIVLDQSQQLQGMLTLHDIMRAQ
;
A
#
# COMPACT_ATOMS: atom_id res chain seq x y z
N MET A 1 -66.73 -13.21 11.88
CA MET A 1 -66.73 -14.67 12.17
C MET A 1 -67.38 -15.50 11.05
N GLN A 2 -67.16 -15.19 9.76
CA GLN A 2 -67.63 -16.06 8.65
C GLN A 2 -66.79 -15.97 7.35
N LEU A 3 -65.60 -15.36 7.39
CA LEU A 3 -64.62 -15.39 6.30
C LEU A 3 -63.31 -16.11 6.66
N ALA A 4 -63.23 -16.72 7.85
CA ALA A 4 -62.03 -17.33 8.41
C ALA A 4 -62.07 -18.88 8.47
N LYS A 5 -62.89 -19.52 7.62
CA LYS A 5 -63.13 -20.98 7.70
C LYS A 5 -62.88 -21.77 6.40
N ARG A 6 -62.20 -21.22 5.39
CA ARG A 6 -62.02 -21.93 4.10
C ARG A 6 -60.64 -21.97 3.46
N LEU A 7 -59.56 -21.61 4.17
CA LEU A 7 -58.20 -21.80 3.65
C LEU A 7 -57.25 -22.32 4.74
N SER A 8 -57.56 -23.48 5.31
CA SER A 8 -56.64 -24.28 6.12
C SER A 8 -56.12 -25.45 5.29
N GLY A 9 -54.92 -25.32 4.72
CA GLY A 9 -54.36 -26.37 3.87
C GLY A 9 -52.90 -26.20 3.45
N VAL A 10 -52.07 -25.45 4.19
CA VAL A 10 -50.61 -25.38 3.94
C VAL A 10 -49.86 -25.26 5.27
N PRO A 11 -48.87 -26.11 5.58
CA PRO A 11 -48.09 -26.00 6.81
C PRO A 11 -46.98 -24.95 6.63
N LEU A 12 -47.21 -23.74 7.15
CA LEU A 12 -46.18 -22.69 7.21
C LEU A 12 -45.21 -22.97 8.37
N ARG A 13 -43.92 -23.13 8.03
CA ARG A 13 -42.80 -23.31 8.96
C ARG A 13 -42.72 -22.17 9.98
N ARG A 14 -42.30 -22.52 11.21
CA ARG A 14 -42.09 -21.70 12.44
C ARG A 14 -41.21 -20.44 12.33
N SER A 15 -40.90 -19.94 11.13
CA SER A 15 -39.95 -18.84 10.93
C SER A 15 -40.59 -17.48 10.65
N VAL A 16 -41.92 -17.37 10.59
CA VAL A 16 -42.61 -16.13 10.19
C VAL A 16 -43.36 -15.43 11.33
N LEU A 17 -43.48 -16.07 12.51
CA LEU A 17 -44.20 -15.50 13.66
C LEU A 17 -43.29 -14.78 14.69
N ARG A 18 -42.25 -14.08 14.21
CA ARG A 18 -41.30 -13.35 15.08
C ARG A 18 -41.08 -11.88 14.69
N ILE A 19 -41.85 -11.35 13.73
CA ILE A 19 -41.68 -9.98 13.18
C ILE A 19 -42.80 -9.02 13.61
N LEU A 20 -43.78 -9.47 14.39
CA LEU A 20 -44.80 -8.61 14.98
C LEU A 20 -44.71 -8.76 16.50
N PHE A 21 -44.69 -7.63 17.22
CA PHE A 21 -44.39 -7.43 18.65
C PHE A 21 -42.93 -7.11 19.01
N PHE A 22 -42.51 -5.88 18.71
CA PHE A 22 -41.66 -5.11 19.63
C PHE A 22 -42.13 -3.64 19.61
N HIS A 23 -42.98 -3.29 20.58
CA HIS A 23 -43.23 -1.93 21.00
C HIS A 23 -43.25 -1.93 22.53
N ASN A 24 -42.45 -1.03 23.11
CA ASN A 24 -42.42 -0.58 24.50
C ASN A 24 -42.52 -1.63 25.63
N SER A 25 -41.37 -1.89 26.27
CA SER A 25 -41.28 -1.68 27.72
C SER A 25 -39.82 -1.61 28.15
N GLY A 26 -39.44 -0.51 28.80
CA GLY A 26 -38.14 -0.34 29.43
C GLY A 26 -37.97 -1.30 30.60
N TYR A 27 -36.89 -2.07 30.56
CA TYR A 27 -36.28 -2.72 31.71
C TYR A 27 -34.77 -2.64 31.54
N ILE A 28 -34.14 -1.79 32.35
CA ILE A 28 -32.70 -1.77 32.55
C ILE A 28 -32.41 -3.01 33.41
N THR A 29 -31.94 -4.08 32.77
CA THR A 29 -31.25 -5.16 33.45
C THR A 29 -29.79 -5.09 33.07
N GLU A 30 -28.93 -4.86 34.07
CA GLU A 30 -27.48 -5.01 34.01
C GLU A 30 -27.13 -6.43 33.53
N HIS A 31 -27.02 -6.60 32.22
CA HIS A 31 -26.36 -7.76 31.65
C HIS A 31 -24.85 -7.51 31.72
N THR A 32 -24.23 -8.05 32.75
CA THR A 32 -22.77 -8.25 32.81
C THR A 32 -22.36 -9.05 31.57
N MET A 33 -21.87 -8.35 30.55
CA MET A 33 -21.30 -8.93 29.34
C MET A 33 -20.03 -9.70 29.74
N LYS A 34 -20.17 -10.98 30.07
CA LYS A 34 -19.04 -11.91 30.02
C LYS A 34 -18.56 -11.95 28.57
N GLU A 35 -17.54 -11.15 28.24
CA GLU A 35 -16.81 -11.25 26.99
C GLU A 35 -16.34 -12.69 26.81
N LYS A 36 -17.05 -13.45 25.96
CA LYS A 36 -16.51 -14.72 25.46
C LYS A 36 -15.32 -14.35 24.57
N LYS A 37 -14.11 -14.29 25.15
CA LYS A 37 -12.86 -14.23 24.39
C LYS A 37 -12.89 -15.36 23.37
N LYS A 38 -13.13 -15.03 22.12
CA LYS A 38 -13.11 -15.98 21.02
C LYS A 38 -11.69 -16.54 20.98
N LYS A 39 -11.52 -17.81 21.35
CA LYS A 39 -10.21 -18.48 21.27
C LYS A 39 -9.77 -18.41 19.80
N LEU A 40 -8.64 -17.78 19.51
CA LEU A 40 -8.14 -17.63 18.14
C LEU A 40 -7.28 -18.82 17.71
N ASP A 41 -6.93 -19.72 18.63
CA ASP A 41 -6.13 -20.92 18.35
C ASP A 41 -6.78 -21.81 17.29
N LEU A 42 -5.96 -22.26 16.34
CA LEU A 42 -6.33 -23.11 15.23
C LEU A 42 -5.64 -24.46 15.36
N ASP A 43 -6.29 -25.53 14.91
CA ASP A 43 -5.59 -26.81 14.70
C ASP A 43 -4.78 -26.74 13.40
N ILE A 44 -5.33 -26.11 12.36
CA ILE A 44 -4.64 -25.89 11.09
C ILE A 44 -4.75 -24.41 10.71
N ALA A 45 -3.62 -23.74 10.55
CA ALA A 45 -3.54 -22.42 9.93
C ALA A 45 -3.09 -22.57 8.47
N ILE A 46 -3.86 -22.01 7.54
CA ILE A 46 -3.50 -21.90 6.13
C ILE A 46 -3.22 -20.43 5.86
N ILE A 47 -2.01 -20.08 5.45
CA ILE A 47 -1.66 -18.71 5.09
C ILE A 47 -1.57 -18.58 3.57
N GLY A 48 -2.29 -17.61 3.01
CA GLY A 48 -2.36 -17.34 1.57
C GLY A 48 -3.73 -17.67 0.95
N GLY A 49 -4.38 -16.65 0.38
CA GLY A 49 -5.69 -16.74 -0.27
C GLY A 49 -5.68 -17.10 -1.76
N GLY A 50 -4.55 -17.55 -2.28
CA GLY A 50 -4.36 -17.92 -3.69
C GLY A 50 -4.79 -19.37 -4.01
N PHE A 51 -4.39 -19.85 -5.19
CA PHE A 51 -4.75 -21.20 -5.67
C PHE A 51 -4.37 -22.32 -4.70
N ALA A 52 -3.14 -22.33 -4.15
CA ALA A 52 -2.71 -23.41 -3.26
C ALA A 52 -3.51 -23.43 -1.93
N GLY A 53 -3.60 -22.28 -1.23
CA GLY A 53 -4.29 -22.20 0.06
C GLY A 53 -5.79 -22.47 -0.02
N VAL A 54 -6.49 -21.86 -0.99
CA VAL A 54 -7.95 -22.06 -1.16
C VAL A 54 -8.28 -23.50 -1.52
N TYR A 55 -7.54 -24.12 -2.44
CA TYR A 55 -7.81 -25.51 -2.83
C TYR A 55 -7.39 -26.52 -1.75
N CYS A 56 -6.38 -26.21 -0.94
CA CYS A 56 -6.07 -26.97 0.28
C CYS A 56 -7.23 -26.92 1.27
N GLY A 57 -7.73 -25.72 1.59
CA GLY A 57 -8.87 -25.54 2.48
C GLY A 57 -10.12 -26.29 1.98
N LYS A 58 -10.42 -26.22 0.68
CA LYS A 58 -11.52 -26.97 0.06
C LYS A 58 -11.34 -28.48 0.15
N ALA A 59 -10.11 -28.99 -0.02
CA ALA A 59 -9.82 -30.42 0.08
C ALA A 59 -9.98 -30.92 1.53
N LEU A 60 -9.50 -30.17 2.51
CA LEU A 60 -9.67 -30.46 3.94
C LEU A 60 -11.15 -30.52 4.32
N LEU A 61 -11.94 -29.50 3.97
CA LEU A 61 -13.38 -29.47 4.24
C LEU A 61 -14.14 -30.69 3.70
N LYS A 62 -13.73 -31.20 2.54
CA LYS A 62 -14.35 -32.38 1.93
C LYS A 62 -13.99 -33.70 2.63
N ARG A 63 -12.90 -33.73 3.39
CA ARG A 63 -12.31 -34.95 3.97
C ARG A 63 -12.49 -35.06 5.47
N LEU A 64 -12.60 -33.94 6.17
CA LEU A 64 -12.95 -33.94 7.58
C LEU A 64 -14.35 -34.54 7.77
N SER A 65 -14.49 -35.35 8.81
CA SER A 65 -15.76 -35.96 9.20
C SER A 65 -16.80 -34.88 9.53
N LYS A 66 -18.06 -35.14 9.16
CA LYS A 66 -19.19 -34.29 9.61
C LYS A 66 -19.21 -34.31 11.14
N GLY A 67 -18.97 -33.15 11.77
CA GLY A 67 -18.88 -33.01 13.23
C GLY A 67 -17.47 -32.95 13.80
N SER A 68 -16.42 -32.96 12.96
CA SER A 68 -15.06 -32.69 13.42
C SER A 68 -14.98 -31.34 14.15
N ARG A 69 -14.32 -31.33 15.31
CA ARG A 69 -14.02 -30.11 16.08
C ARG A 69 -12.74 -29.41 15.62
N THR A 70 -12.08 -29.94 14.57
CA THR A 70 -10.84 -29.36 14.03
C THR A 70 -11.11 -27.94 13.54
N ARG A 71 -10.43 -26.96 14.15
CA ARG A 71 -10.52 -25.56 13.76
C ARG A 71 -9.50 -25.26 12.69
N ILE A 72 -9.98 -24.95 11.50
CA ILE A 72 -9.14 -24.59 10.36
C ILE A 72 -9.37 -23.12 10.06
N GLY A 73 -8.29 -22.35 10.08
CA GLY A 73 -8.29 -20.96 9.65
C GLY A 73 -7.57 -20.77 8.32
N LEU A 74 -8.12 -19.92 7.46
CA LEU A 74 -7.45 -19.44 6.25
C LEU A 74 -7.22 -17.93 6.41
N ILE A 75 -5.96 -17.53 6.49
CA ILE A 75 -5.51 -16.15 6.64
C ILE A 75 -5.04 -15.65 5.28
N ALA A 76 -5.60 -14.53 4.82
CA ALA A 76 -5.24 -13.92 3.54
C ALA A 76 -5.33 -12.39 3.61
N ASP A 77 -4.43 -11.72 2.89
CA ASP A 77 -4.45 -10.26 2.72
C ASP A 77 -5.78 -9.79 2.12
N GLU A 78 -6.28 -10.54 1.14
CA GLU A 78 -7.53 -10.29 0.44
C GLU A 78 -8.64 -11.25 0.86
N ASN A 79 -9.89 -10.79 0.85
CA ASN A 79 -11.04 -11.63 1.15
C ASN A 79 -11.54 -12.44 -0.07
N TYR A 80 -10.89 -12.31 -1.23
CA TYR A 80 -11.20 -12.97 -2.48
C TYR A 80 -9.97 -13.65 -3.09
N MET A 81 -10.21 -14.69 -3.88
CA MET A 81 -9.21 -15.32 -4.74
C MET A 81 -9.36 -14.76 -6.16
N VAL A 82 -8.25 -14.33 -6.76
CA VAL A 82 -8.20 -13.86 -8.15
C VAL A 82 -7.98 -15.04 -9.09
N PHE A 83 -8.77 -15.15 -10.14
CA PHE A 83 -8.53 -16.08 -11.25
C PHE A 83 -7.62 -15.40 -12.29
N GLN A 84 -6.33 -15.36 -11.96
CA GLN A 84 -5.28 -14.64 -12.70
C GLN A 84 -5.28 -14.85 -14.23
N PRO A 85 -5.56 -16.05 -14.79
CA PRO A 85 -5.51 -16.26 -16.24
C PRO A 85 -6.50 -15.41 -17.05
N MET A 86 -7.50 -14.78 -16.43
CA MET A 86 -8.47 -13.91 -17.09
C MET A 86 -8.21 -12.42 -16.86
N LEU A 87 -7.14 -12.03 -16.15
CA LEU A 87 -6.80 -10.62 -15.93
C LEU A 87 -6.54 -9.83 -17.22
N PRO A 88 -5.89 -10.39 -18.27
CA PRO A 88 -5.71 -9.67 -19.52
C PRO A 88 -7.03 -9.25 -20.18
N GLU A 89 -8.10 -10.03 -20.06
CA GLU A 89 -9.44 -9.68 -20.58
C GLU A 89 -10.12 -8.58 -19.75
N VAL A 90 -9.74 -8.41 -18.48
CA VAL A 90 -10.20 -7.28 -17.66
C VAL A 90 -9.49 -5.98 -18.10
N ALA A 91 -8.19 -6.07 -18.40
CA ALA A 91 -7.40 -4.93 -18.85
C ALA A 91 -7.89 -4.35 -20.20
N SER A 92 -8.55 -5.17 -21.03
CA SER A 92 -9.11 -4.76 -22.32
C SER A 92 -10.62 -4.52 -22.32
N ALA A 93 -11.27 -4.51 -21.16
CA ALA A 93 -12.72 -4.34 -21.00
C ALA A 93 -13.60 -5.49 -21.54
N SER A 94 -13.04 -6.63 -22.00
CA SER A 94 -13.83 -7.79 -22.42
C SER A 94 -14.47 -8.55 -21.26
N LEU A 95 -13.94 -8.42 -20.04
CA LEU A 95 -14.55 -8.97 -18.83
C LEU A 95 -14.68 -7.94 -17.71
N SER A 96 -15.76 -8.04 -16.95
CA SER A 96 -15.88 -7.27 -15.71
C SER A 96 -14.84 -7.71 -14.67
N PRO A 97 -14.17 -6.77 -13.97
CA PRO A 97 -13.28 -7.06 -12.84
C PRO A 97 -13.91 -7.99 -11.79
N ARG A 98 -15.24 -7.85 -11.57
CA ARG A 98 -15.97 -8.64 -10.58
C ARG A 98 -16.13 -10.10 -10.97
N HIS A 99 -15.99 -10.44 -12.25
CA HIS A 99 -16.23 -11.80 -12.75
C HIS A 99 -15.02 -12.72 -12.60
N VAL A 100 -13.82 -12.14 -12.45
CA VAL A 100 -12.57 -12.88 -12.26
C VAL A 100 -12.16 -13.05 -10.78
N VAL A 101 -13.00 -12.63 -9.83
CA VAL A 101 -12.75 -12.76 -8.38
C VAL A 101 -13.81 -13.57 -7.66
N ASN A 102 -13.37 -14.37 -6.69
CA ASN A 102 -14.23 -15.25 -5.93
C ASN A 102 -14.03 -15.05 -4.42
N PRO A 103 -15.07 -14.67 -3.66
CA PRO A 103 -14.96 -14.55 -2.21
C PRO A 103 -14.49 -15.86 -1.58
N ILE A 104 -13.40 -15.81 -0.80
CA ILE A 104 -12.81 -17.00 -0.18
C ILE A 104 -13.82 -17.64 0.79
N ARG A 105 -14.61 -16.82 1.49
CA ARG A 105 -15.70 -17.27 2.38
C ARG A 105 -16.74 -18.13 1.67
N HIS A 106 -17.02 -17.87 0.39
CA HIS A 106 -17.95 -18.69 -0.39
C HIS A 106 -17.29 -19.98 -0.87
N LEU A 107 -16.05 -19.89 -1.35
CA LEU A 107 -15.30 -21.05 -1.83
C LEU A 107 -14.99 -22.06 -0.73
N CYS A 108 -14.77 -21.58 0.49
CA CYS A 108 -14.37 -22.35 1.66
C CYS A 108 -15.43 -22.28 2.78
N ARG A 109 -16.72 -22.34 2.42
CA ARG A 109 -17.81 -22.33 3.41
C ARG A 109 -17.62 -23.46 4.44
N GLY A 110 -17.37 -23.08 5.69
CA GLY A 110 -17.05 -24.01 6.79
C GLY A 110 -15.68 -23.77 7.42
N LEU A 111 -14.78 -23.03 6.75
CA LEU A 111 -13.51 -22.57 7.34
C LEU A 111 -13.67 -21.24 8.07
N GLU A 112 -12.80 -20.99 9.04
CA GLU A 112 -12.62 -19.67 9.62
C GLU A 112 -11.73 -18.82 8.70
N VAL A 113 -12.34 -17.95 7.89
CA VAL A 113 -11.57 -17.07 6.99
C VAL A 113 -11.25 -15.75 7.71
N TYR A 114 -9.97 -15.40 7.77
CA TYR A 114 -9.44 -14.17 8.35
C TYR A 114 -8.85 -13.30 7.24
N LYS A 115 -9.41 -12.10 7.05
CA LYS A 115 -8.79 -11.06 6.23
C LYS A 115 -7.76 -10.38 7.10
N ALA A 116 -6.49 -10.67 6.90
CA ALA A 116 -5.37 -10.13 7.66
C ALA A 116 -4.05 -10.40 6.95
N SER A 117 -3.08 -9.51 7.14
CA SER A 117 -1.72 -9.72 6.69
C SER A 117 -0.93 -10.49 7.74
N VAL A 118 -0.16 -11.48 7.32
CA VAL A 118 0.80 -12.16 8.21
C VAL A 118 2.04 -11.29 8.31
N GLU A 119 2.51 -11.02 9.52
CA GLU A 119 3.70 -10.19 9.76
C GLU A 119 4.86 -11.01 10.28
N GLU A 120 4.59 -12.05 11.05
CA GLU A 120 5.60 -12.88 11.66
C GLU A 120 5.12 -14.32 11.84
N ILE A 121 6.07 -15.25 11.78
CA ILE A 121 5.87 -16.68 12.02
C ILE A 121 6.89 -17.09 13.08
N ASP A 122 6.42 -17.32 14.30
CA ASP A 122 7.23 -17.88 15.37
C ASP A 122 7.21 -19.41 15.27
N ILE A 123 8.31 -19.95 14.75
CA ILE A 123 8.51 -21.40 14.54
C ILE A 123 8.60 -22.14 15.88
N LYS A 124 9.27 -21.55 16.89
CA LYS A 124 9.53 -22.18 18.18
C LYS A 124 8.23 -22.36 18.97
N ASN A 125 7.41 -21.31 19.01
CA ASN A 125 6.16 -21.31 19.77
C ASN A 125 4.93 -21.69 18.92
N LYS A 126 5.11 -21.95 17.62
CA LYS A 126 4.05 -22.25 16.63
C LYS A 126 2.94 -21.18 16.62
N GLN A 127 3.34 -19.93 16.40
CA GLN A 127 2.44 -18.77 16.42
C GLN A 127 2.57 -17.92 15.15
N LEU A 128 1.46 -17.32 14.74
CA LEU A 128 1.41 -16.30 13.70
C LEU A 128 1.04 -14.97 14.34
N THR A 129 1.77 -13.91 14.00
CA THR A 129 1.32 -12.54 14.24
C THR A 129 0.65 -12.03 12.98
N ILE A 130 -0.62 -11.63 13.09
CA ILE A 130 -1.43 -11.16 11.97
C ILE A 130 -1.95 -9.74 12.22
N ARG A 131 -2.02 -8.92 11.18
CA ARG A 131 -2.62 -7.59 11.20
C ARG A 131 -3.99 -7.60 10.51
N PRO A 132 -5.12 -7.51 11.25
CA PRO A 132 -6.47 -7.58 10.65
C PRO A 132 -6.83 -6.37 9.77
N GLY A 133 -6.31 -5.21 10.14
CA GLY A 133 -6.55 -3.92 9.48
C GLY A 133 -6.03 -2.78 10.32
N ALA A 134 -6.32 -1.54 9.92
CA ALA A 134 -5.87 -0.35 10.61
C ALA A 134 -6.40 -0.27 12.05
N PHE A 135 -7.72 -0.42 12.25
CA PHE A 135 -8.35 -0.18 13.54
C PHE A 135 -8.31 -1.36 14.52
N SER A 136 -7.34 -2.28 14.36
CA SER A 136 -7.22 -3.43 15.25
C SER A 136 -5.75 -3.74 15.49
N PRO A 137 -5.33 -3.99 16.74
CA PRO A 137 -3.96 -4.35 17.03
C PRO A 137 -3.59 -5.68 16.35
N PRO A 138 -2.30 -5.95 16.15
CA PRO A 138 -1.85 -7.28 15.74
C PRO A 138 -2.40 -8.35 16.68
N LEU A 139 -2.85 -9.46 16.09
CA LEU A 139 -3.38 -10.60 16.82
C LEU A 139 -2.43 -11.78 16.68
N THR A 140 -2.23 -12.49 17.78
CA THR A 140 -1.44 -13.73 17.79
C THR A 140 -2.36 -14.94 17.66
N ILE A 141 -2.07 -15.81 16.70
CA ILE A 141 -2.77 -17.06 16.45
C ILE A 141 -1.80 -18.22 16.67
N ARG A 142 -2.10 -19.09 17.65
CA ARG A 142 -1.38 -20.35 17.80
C ARG A 142 -1.96 -21.40 16.86
N PHE A 143 -1.09 -22.26 16.33
CA PHE A 143 -1.49 -23.36 15.46
C PHE A 143 -0.81 -24.68 15.82
N LYS A 144 -1.43 -25.80 15.43
CA LYS A 144 -0.76 -27.12 15.50
C LYS A 144 -0.07 -27.47 14.20
N HIS A 145 -0.71 -27.18 13.06
CA HIS A 145 -0.16 -27.32 11.72
C HIS A 145 -0.22 -26.01 10.94
N LEU A 146 0.80 -25.73 10.14
CA LEU A 146 0.88 -24.57 9.25
C LEU A 146 0.97 -25.03 7.79
N VAL A 147 0.05 -24.54 6.96
CA VAL A 147 0.11 -24.64 5.51
C VAL A 147 0.56 -23.28 4.95
N TYR A 148 1.81 -23.23 4.51
CA TYR A 148 2.48 -22.06 3.94
C TYR A 148 2.20 -21.96 2.43
N ALA A 149 1.34 -21.01 2.04
CA ALA A 149 0.90 -20.82 0.65
C ALA A 149 0.85 -19.34 0.25
N LEU A 150 1.79 -18.52 0.75
CA LEU A 150 1.88 -17.07 0.47
C LEU A 150 2.25 -16.73 -0.99
N GLY A 151 2.70 -17.72 -1.77
CA GLY A 151 3.08 -17.52 -3.17
C GLY A 151 4.33 -16.64 -3.32
N ALA A 152 4.43 -15.97 -4.46
CA ALA A 152 5.51 -15.05 -4.78
C ALA A 152 5.04 -13.58 -4.71
N LYS A 153 5.99 -12.65 -4.61
CA LYS A 153 5.78 -11.21 -4.75
C LYS A 153 6.37 -10.73 -6.09
N VAL A 154 6.17 -9.45 -6.39
CA VAL A 154 6.85 -8.79 -7.51
C VAL A 154 7.91 -7.85 -6.96
N ASP A 155 9.10 -7.93 -7.54
CA ASP A 155 10.21 -7.03 -7.31
C ASP A 155 10.68 -6.47 -8.65
N LEU A 156 10.42 -5.18 -8.84
CA LEU A 156 10.82 -4.45 -10.04
C LEU A 156 12.15 -3.70 -9.85
N SER A 157 12.73 -3.68 -8.64
CA SER A 157 13.88 -2.84 -8.30
C SER A 157 15.15 -3.19 -9.07
N ARG A 158 15.20 -4.39 -9.66
CA ARG A 158 16.27 -4.86 -10.54
C ARG A 158 16.45 -4.06 -11.83
N VAL A 159 15.42 -3.33 -12.26
CA VAL A 159 15.48 -2.46 -13.44
C VAL A 159 15.23 -1.03 -12.99
N PRO A 160 16.23 -0.13 -13.05
CA PRO A 160 16.08 1.26 -12.65
C PRO A 160 14.87 1.94 -13.33
N GLY A 161 14.04 2.63 -12.54
CA GLY A 161 12.84 3.32 -13.01
C GLY A 161 11.62 2.42 -13.25
N MET A 162 11.77 1.10 -13.20
CA MET A 162 10.66 0.17 -13.40
C MET A 162 9.63 0.20 -12.25
N PRO A 163 10.02 0.24 -10.95
CA PRO A 163 9.07 0.41 -9.85
C PRO A 163 8.20 1.67 -9.95
N GLU A 164 8.77 2.76 -10.46
CA GLU A 164 8.15 4.08 -10.52
C GLU A 164 7.23 4.26 -11.73
N HIS A 165 7.61 3.66 -12.86
CA HIS A 165 6.98 3.97 -14.16
C HIS A 165 6.25 2.79 -14.81
N ALA A 166 6.43 1.55 -14.34
CA ALA A 166 5.75 0.39 -14.94
C ALA A 166 4.41 0.06 -14.27
N PHE A 167 3.43 -0.30 -15.08
CA PHE A 167 2.20 -0.94 -14.64
C PHE A 167 2.43 -2.43 -14.41
N LEU A 168 1.79 -2.99 -13.38
CA LEU A 168 1.78 -4.42 -13.12
C LEU A 168 0.59 -5.11 -13.80
N MET A 169 0.59 -6.44 -13.76
CA MET A 169 -0.54 -7.29 -14.16
C MET A 169 -0.64 -8.51 -13.24
N GLN A 170 -0.78 -8.29 -11.92
CA GLN A 170 -0.81 -9.35 -10.91
C GLN A 170 -2.17 -9.54 -10.27
N ASN A 171 -2.90 -8.44 -10.08
CA ASN A 171 -4.20 -8.44 -9.43
C ASN A 171 -5.24 -7.66 -10.25
N VAL A 172 -6.49 -7.65 -9.78
CA VAL A 172 -7.60 -6.98 -10.47
C VAL A 172 -7.44 -5.46 -10.49
N GLY A 173 -6.92 -4.87 -9.42
CA GLY A 173 -6.61 -3.45 -9.36
C GLY A 173 -5.60 -3.04 -10.42
N ASP A 174 -4.56 -3.86 -10.64
CA ASP A 174 -3.58 -3.62 -11.71
C ASP A 174 -4.24 -3.62 -13.09
N ALA A 175 -5.08 -4.63 -13.39
CA ALA A 175 -5.79 -4.72 -14.66
C ALA A 175 -6.76 -3.53 -14.88
N MET A 176 -7.47 -3.11 -13.82
CA MET A 176 -8.34 -1.92 -13.87
C MET A 176 -7.53 -0.64 -14.09
N LYS A 177 -6.40 -0.49 -13.39
CA LYS A 177 -5.49 0.66 -13.56
C LYS A 177 -4.95 0.72 -14.98
N LEU A 178 -4.53 -0.42 -15.54
CA LEU A 178 -4.07 -0.49 -16.93
C LEU A 178 -5.17 -0.13 -17.93
N ARG A 179 -6.39 -0.67 -17.75
CA ARG A 179 -7.55 -0.29 -18.60
C ARG A 179 -7.80 1.20 -18.57
N ALA A 180 -7.82 1.81 -17.37
CA ALA A 180 -8.02 3.25 -17.21
C ALA A 180 -6.90 4.05 -17.88
N THR A 181 -5.63 3.63 -17.74
CA THR A 181 -4.50 4.27 -18.42
C THR A 181 -4.63 4.19 -19.93
N VAL A 182 -4.97 3.02 -20.48
CA VAL A 182 -5.18 2.85 -21.93
C VAL A 182 -6.21 3.86 -22.44
N LEU A 183 -7.37 3.93 -21.81
CA LEU A 183 -8.45 4.83 -22.22
C LEU A 183 -8.03 6.30 -22.03
N ALA A 184 -7.39 6.65 -20.92
CA ALA A 184 -6.91 8.01 -20.66
C ALA A 184 -5.88 8.49 -21.71
N ARG A 185 -5.01 7.59 -22.19
CA ARG A 185 -4.07 7.91 -23.27
C ARG A 185 -4.77 8.15 -24.60
N PHE A 186 -5.85 7.43 -24.89
CA PHE A 186 -6.69 7.69 -26.07
C PHE A 186 -7.41 9.04 -25.98
N GLU A 187 -8.00 9.36 -24.83
CA GLU A 187 -8.64 10.66 -24.59
C GLU A 187 -7.64 11.82 -24.76
N GLU A 188 -6.45 11.69 -24.19
CA GLU A 188 -5.38 12.69 -24.31
C GLU A 188 -4.88 12.79 -25.76
N ALA A 189 -4.60 11.66 -26.41
CA ALA A 189 -4.13 11.61 -27.80
C ALA A 189 -5.12 12.27 -28.77
N ASN A 190 -6.43 12.15 -28.52
CA ASN A 190 -7.45 12.78 -29.34
C ASN A 190 -7.41 14.31 -29.30
N LEU A 191 -6.86 14.91 -28.24
CA LEU A 191 -6.67 16.36 -28.11
C LEU A 191 -5.32 16.85 -28.65
N VAL A 192 -4.35 15.95 -28.85
CA VAL A 192 -2.98 16.31 -29.24
C VAL A 192 -2.85 16.45 -30.76
N ILE A 193 -2.45 17.64 -31.21
CA ILE A 193 -2.20 17.93 -32.62
C ILE A 193 -0.83 17.37 -33.06
N ASP A 194 0.19 17.53 -32.21
CA ASP A 194 1.55 17.05 -32.47
C ASP A 194 1.59 15.52 -32.66
N ALA A 195 1.98 15.10 -33.87
CA ALA A 195 1.99 13.69 -34.25
C ALA A 195 2.98 12.86 -33.42
N GLU A 196 4.15 13.40 -33.06
CA GLU A 196 5.15 12.67 -32.29
C GLU A 196 4.68 12.43 -30.85
N ARG A 197 4.12 13.46 -30.19
CA ARG A 197 3.53 13.32 -28.87
C ARG A 197 2.34 12.38 -28.88
N ARG A 198 1.46 12.47 -29.88
CA ARG A 198 0.32 11.55 -30.04
C ARG A 198 0.80 10.10 -30.19
N GLN A 199 1.81 9.86 -31.02
CA GLN A 199 2.42 8.54 -31.17
C GLN A 199 3.04 8.03 -29.87
N ARG A 200 3.73 8.88 -29.09
CA ARG A 200 4.30 8.50 -27.78
C ARG A 200 3.21 8.09 -26.77
N LEU A 201 2.10 8.84 -26.71
CA LEU A 201 0.95 8.52 -25.85
C LEU A 201 0.33 7.17 -26.21
N LEU A 202 0.29 6.84 -27.49
CA LEU A 202 -0.30 5.62 -28.05
C LEU A 202 0.71 4.49 -28.29
N SER A 203 1.95 4.66 -27.83
CA SER A 203 2.99 3.63 -27.85
C SER A 203 3.04 2.94 -26.50
N PHE A 204 2.83 1.62 -26.47
CA PHE A 204 2.77 0.82 -25.25
C PHE A 204 3.82 -0.28 -25.30
N VAL A 205 4.57 -0.47 -24.21
CA VAL A 205 5.62 -1.50 -24.13
C VAL A 205 5.26 -2.53 -23.07
N VAL A 206 5.06 -3.78 -23.48
CA VAL A 206 4.84 -4.91 -22.58
C VAL A 206 6.14 -5.70 -22.42
N VAL A 207 6.59 -5.86 -21.18
CA VAL A 207 7.82 -6.58 -20.85
C VAL A 207 7.48 -7.99 -20.39
N GLY A 208 7.94 -8.99 -21.14
CA GLY A 208 7.80 -10.41 -20.85
C GLY A 208 6.93 -11.19 -21.84
N GLY A 209 7.53 -11.90 -22.79
CA GLY A 209 6.86 -12.82 -23.72
C GLY A 209 6.35 -14.16 -23.14
N GLY A 210 6.02 -14.21 -21.84
CA GLY A 210 5.28 -15.34 -21.25
C GLY A 210 3.77 -15.21 -21.45
N TYR A 211 2.96 -16.08 -20.84
CA TYR A 211 1.49 -16.06 -20.96
C TYR A 211 0.91 -14.67 -20.69
N SER A 212 1.16 -14.12 -19.49
CA SER A 212 0.58 -12.85 -19.08
C SER A 212 0.93 -11.70 -20.02
N GLY A 213 2.18 -11.59 -20.46
CA GLY A 213 2.58 -10.49 -21.35
C GLY A 213 2.09 -10.67 -22.78
N VAL A 214 2.09 -11.89 -23.32
CA VAL A 214 1.52 -12.17 -24.66
C VAL A 214 0.02 -11.90 -24.68
N GLU A 215 -0.71 -12.41 -23.68
CA GLU A 215 -2.16 -12.18 -23.55
C GLU A 215 -2.47 -10.69 -23.34
N THR A 216 -1.72 -10.00 -22.48
CA THR A 216 -1.90 -8.56 -22.21
C THR A 216 -1.63 -7.73 -23.46
N ALA A 217 -0.53 -7.98 -24.17
CA ALA A 217 -0.19 -7.25 -25.39
C ALA A 217 -1.24 -7.45 -26.48
N GLY A 218 -1.72 -8.69 -26.67
CA GLY A 218 -2.78 -9.01 -27.62
C GLY A 218 -4.12 -8.35 -27.29
N GLN A 219 -4.44 -8.26 -25.99
CA GLN A 219 -5.68 -7.65 -25.48
C GLN A 219 -5.66 -6.12 -25.55
N ILE A 220 -4.52 -5.48 -25.28
CA ILE A 220 -4.33 -4.03 -25.50
C ILE A 220 -4.52 -3.70 -26.98
N LEU A 221 -3.89 -4.47 -27.87
CA LEU A 221 -4.02 -4.27 -29.32
C LEU A 221 -5.47 -4.42 -29.81
N ASP A 222 -6.20 -5.43 -29.31
CA ASP A 222 -7.63 -5.57 -29.60
C ASP A 222 -8.43 -4.35 -29.14
N LEU A 223 -8.11 -3.81 -27.96
CA LEU A 223 -8.82 -2.65 -27.44
C LEU A 223 -8.56 -1.43 -28.33
N PHE A 224 -7.31 -1.18 -28.71
CA PHE A 224 -6.95 -0.07 -29.60
C PHE A 224 -7.71 -0.15 -30.92
N GLN A 225 -7.69 -1.32 -31.56
CA GLN A 225 -8.36 -1.54 -32.84
C GLN A 225 -9.89 -1.40 -32.71
N GLY A 226 -10.48 -1.86 -31.60
CA GLY A 226 -11.93 -1.80 -31.38
C GLY A 226 -12.46 -0.40 -31.08
N ILE A 227 -11.65 0.48 -30.47
CA ILE A 227 -12.11 1.80 -30.01
C ILE A 227 -11.67 2.95 -30.91
N ASN A 228 -10.68 2.75 -31.79
CA ASN A 228 -10.12 3.82 -32.64
C ASN A 228 -11.19 4.60 -33.41
N GLN A 229 -12.26 3.94 -33.86
CA GLN A 229 -13.37 4.56 -34.59
C GLN A 229 -14.13 5.65 -33.80
N TYR A 230 -14.00 5.70 -32.47
CA TYR A 230 -14.66 6.69 -31.62
C TYR A 230 -13.81 7.97 -31.40
N TYR A 231 -12.56 7.98 -31.86
CA TYR A 231 -11.65 9.10 -31.66
C TYR A 231 -11.26 9.71 -33.00
N THR A 232 -11.67 10.97 -33.23
CA THR A 232 -11.56 11.63 -34.54
C THR A 232 -10.13 12.00 -34.93
N ASN A 233 -9.27 12.25 -33.95
CA ASN A 233 -7.89 12.67 -34.16
C ASN A 233 -6.88 11.52 -33.94
N VAL A 234 -7.37 10.28 -33.86
CA VAL A 234 -6.55 9.08 -33.71
C VAL A 234 -6.82 8.13 -34.87
N SER A 235 -5.75 7.63 -35.49
CA SER A 235 -5.81 6.63 -36.54
C SER A 235 -5.09 5.35 -36.13
N ALA A 236 -5.38 4.26 -36.85
CA ALA A 236 -4.71 2.99 -36.64
C ALA A 236 -3.19 3.02 -36.87
N LYS A 237 -2.67 4.07 -37.51
CA LYS A 237 -1.23 4.26 -37.74
C LYS A 237 -0.52 4.93 -36.55
N ASP A 238 -1.27 5.61 -35.67
CA ASP A 238 -0.69 6.36 -34.55
C ASP A 238 -0.31 5.45 -33.37
N PHE A 239 -1.02 4.32 -33.17
CA PHE A 239 -0.75 3.43 -32.04
C PHE A 239 0.25 2.32 -32.35
N GLN A 240 1.09 1.99 -31.37
CA GLN A 240 2.04 0.88 -31.45
C GLN A 240 2.09 0.10 -30.15
N VAL A 241 2.13 -1.22 -30.24
CA VAL A 241 2.30 -2.09 -29.08
C VAL A 241 3.57 -2.92 -29.28
N TYR A 242 4.51 -2.78 -28.36
CA TYR A 242 5.76 -3.52 -28.32
C TYR A 242 5.68 -4.63 -27.30
N LEU A 243 6.22 -5.81 -27.63
CA LEU A 243 6.44 -6.92 -26.69
C LEU A 243 7.92 -7.23 -26.63
N VAL A 244 8.55 -6.90 -25.49
CA VAL A 244 9.98 -7.12 -25.25
C VAL A 244 10.16 -8.43 -24.49
N HIS A 245 10.96 -9.35 -25.03
CA HIS A 245 11.25 -10.62 -24.39
C HIS A 245 12.70 -11.02 -24.51
N SER A 246 13.25 -11.56 -23.42
CA SER A 246 14.67 -11.86 -23.32
C SER A 246 15.10 -13.17 -23.96
N ARG A 247 14.17 -14.03 -24.37
CA ARG A 247 14.47 -15.34 -24.97
C ARG A 247 14.19 -15.34 -26.47
N GLU A 248 14.54 -16.45 -27.11
CA GLU A 248 14.45 -16.62 -28.57
C GLU A 248 13.02 -16.84 -29.07
N HIS A 249 12.09 -17.25 -28.21
CA HIS A 249 10.72 -17.56 -28.58
C HIS A 249 9.73 -17.09 -27.51
N LEU A 250 8.52 -16.73 -27.93
CA LEU A 250 7.39 -16.46 -27.04
C LEU A 250 6.85 -17.75 -26.43
N LEU A 251 6.18 -17.62 -25.29
CA LEU A 251 5.51 -18.73 -24.60
C LEU A 251 6.45 -19.95 -24.44
N PRO A 252 7.59 -19.79 -23.75
CA PRO A 252 8.70 -20.75 -23.79
C PRO A 252 8.40 -22.13 -23.20
N THR A 253 7.23 -22.31 -22.59
CA THR A 253 6.76 -23.61 -22.09
C THR A 253 5.95 -24.39 -23.15
N LEU A 254 5.44 -23.71 -24.18
CA LEU A 254 4.82 -24.34 -25.35
C LEU A 254 5.88 -24.80 -26.36
N SER A 255 5.48 -25.66 -27.29
CA SER A 255 6.34 -26.02 -28.42
C SER A 255 6.78 -24.78 -29.23
N THR A 256 8.03 -24.80 -29.72
CA THR A 256 8.59 -23.71 -30.54
C THR A 256 7.69 -23.36 -31.73
N SER A 257 7.04 -24.36 -32.35
CA SER A 257 6.08 -24.14 -33.44
C SER A 257 4.87 -23.30 -33.05
N LEU A 258 4.34 -23.47 -31.83
CA LEU A 258 3.22 -22.68 -31.31
C LEU A 258 3.66 -21.27 -30.91
N GLY A 259 4.84 -21.14 -30.31
CA GLY A 259 5.46 -19.83 -30.03
C GLY A 259 5.67 -19.00 -31.30
N GLU A 260 6.16 -19.64 -32.37
CA GLU A 260 6.35 -18.99 -33.68
C GLU A 260 5.02 -18.65 -34.37
N TYR A 261 4.01 -19.53 -34.27
CA TYR A 261 2.66 -19.22 -34.74
C TYR A 261 2.10 -17.98 -34.04
N ALA A 262 2.23 -17.92 -32.70
CA ALA A 262 1.76 -16.79 -31.91
C ALA A 262 2.47 -15.50 -32.32
N LYS A 263 3.79 -15.53 -32.45
CA LYS A 263 4.60 -14.41 -32.95
C LYS A 263 4.10 -13.90 -34.30
N LYS A 264 4.02 -14.77 -35.30
CA LYS A 264 3.57 -14.41 -36.66
C LYS A 264 2.17 -13.80 -36.67
N LYS A 265 1.23 -14.35 -35.88
CA LYS A 265 -0.14 -13.82 -35.80
C LYS A 265 -0.23 -12.46 -35.12
N LEU A 266 0.57 -12.23 -34.08
CA LEU A 266 0.63 -10.95 -33.39
C LEU A 266 1.31 -9.87 -34.26
N GLU A 267 2.41 -10.21 -34.94
CA GLU A 267 3.10 -9.31 -35.88
C GLU A 267 2.19 -8.93 -37.06
N ALA A 268 1.44 -9.89 -37.62
CA ALA A 268 0.46 -9.63 -38.67
C ALA A 268 -0.66 -8.67 -38.25
N ARG A 269 -0.90 -8.52 -36.94
CA ARG A 269 -1.89 -7.56 -36.39
C ARG A 269 -1.27 -6.20 -36.04
N GLY A 270 0.03 -6.02 -36.22
CA GLY A 270 0.76 -4.77 -35.96
C GLY A 270 1.52 -4.73 -34.63
N LEU A 271 1.61 -5.85 -33.90
CA LEU A 271 2.42 -5.93 -32.68
C LEU A 271 3.92 -5.99 -33.05
N LYS A 272 4.76 -5.14 -32.43
CA LYS A 272 6.22 -5.18 -32.61
C LYS A 272 6.86 -6.08 -31.57
N ILE A 273 7.50 -7.16 -31.99
CA ILE A 273 8.04 -8.17 -31.06
C ILE A 273 9.56 -8.11 -31.06
N LEU A 274 10.13 -7.76 -29.91
CA LEU A 274 11.57 -7.63 -29.70
C LEU A 274 12.07 -8.81 -28.85
N LEU A 275 12.52 -9.86 -29.53
CA LEU A 275 13.09 -11.05 -28.93
C LEU A 275 14.59 -10.88 -28.64
N LYS A 276 15.12 -11.69 -27.73
CA LYS A 276 16.53 -11.59 -27.26
C LYS A 276 16.90 -10.19 -26.74
N GLN A 277 15.90 -9.41 -26.30
CA GLN A 277 16.09 -8.07 -25.77
C GLN A 277 15.69 -8.01 -24.29
N ARG A 278 16.39 -7.17 -23.53
CA ARG A 278 16.05 -6.87 -22.13
C ARG A 278 15.88 -5.38 -21.96
N VAL A 279 14.96 -4.99 -21.09
CA VAL A 279 14.87 -3.61 -20.62
C VAL A 279 16.02 -3.36 -19.65
N LYS A 280 16.80 -2.33 -19.92
CA LYS A 280 17.92 -1.85 -19.11
C LYS A 280 17.46 -0.84 -18.06
N ALA A 281 16.62 0.10 -18.46
CA ALA A 281 16.07 1.14 -17.60
C ALA A 281 14.74 1.67 -18.17
N LEU A 282 13.97 2.33 -17.32
CA LEU A 282 12.70 2.96 -17.66
C LEU A 282 12.68 4.40 -17.14
N THR A 283 12.09 5.32 -17.88
CA THR A 283 11.78 6.69 -17.42
C THR A 283 10.29 6.97 -17.58
N SER A 284 9.83 8.18 -17.25
CA SER A 284 8.45 8.61 -17.47
C SER A 284 8.03 8.66 -18.95
N SER A 285 8.99 8.62 -19.89
CA SER A 285 8.73 8.78 -21.33
C SER A 285 9.47 7.81 -22.23
N GLN A 286 10.35 6.95 -21.70
CA GLN A 286 11.22 6.10 -22.51
C GLN A 286 11.47 4.74 -21.86
N VAL A 287 11.49 3.68 -22.68
CA VAL A 287 12.05 2.36 -22.34
C VAL A 287 13.40 2.23 -23.01
N ILE A 288 14.46 2.00 -22.22
CA ILE A 288 15.83 1.83 -22.72
C ILE A 288 16.15 0.34 -22.73
N LEU A 289 16.52 -0.20 -23.90
CA LEU A 289 16.89 -1.60 -24.07
C LEU A 289 18.39 -1.82 -23.83
N GLN A 290 18.76 -3.08 -23.58
CA GLN A 290 20.15 -3.46 -23.30
C GLN A 290 21.10 -3.22 -24.48
N ASN A 291 20.60 -3.28 -25.71
CA ASN A 291 21.35 -2.97 -26.93
C ASN A 291 21.52 -1.44 -27.18
N GLY A 292 20.98 -0.58 -26.31
CA GLY A 292 21.01 0.87 -26.46
C GLY A 292 19.85 1.47 -27.27
N GLU A 293 18.97 0.64 -27.83
CA GLU A 293 17.74 1.10 -28.50
C GLU A 293 16.80 1.75 -27.48
N ILE A 294 16.16 2.85 -27.87
CA ILE A 294 15.23 3.61 -27.04
C ILE A 294 13.85 3.55 -27.69
N ILE A 295 12.84 3.19 -26.91
CA ILE A 295 11.44 3.22 -27.32
C ILE A 295 10.75 4.35 -26.56
N GLU A 296 10.28 5.36 -27.29
CA GLU A 296 9.47 6.44 -26.76
C GLU A 296 8.08 5.91 -26.37
N THR A 297 7.71 6.03 -25.09
CA THR A 297 6.43 5.54 -24.57
C THR A 297 6.09 6.19 -23.24
N ASN A 298 4.81 6.48 -23.01
CA ASN A 298 4.31 6.87 -21.69
C ASN A 298 3.70 5.71 -20.89
N THR A 299 3.68 4.50 -21.45
CA THR A 299 3.06 3.33 -20.80
C THR A 299 3.92 2.08 -20.99
N CYS A 300 4.58 1.66 -19.90
CA CYS A 300 5.24 0.37 -19.82
C CYS A 300 4.47 -0.58 -18.90
N VAL A 301 4.25 -1.82 -19.32
CA VAL A 301 3.60 -2.87 -18.52
C VAL A 301 4.62 -3.97 -18.24
N SER A 302 4.93 -4.20 -16.97
CA SER A 302 5.79 -5.31 -16.56
C SER A 302 4.96 -6.53 -16.18
N THR A 303 5.23 -7.63 -16.86
CA THR A 303 4.70 -8.96 -16.51
C THR A 303 5.78 -9.91 -15.98
N VAL A 304 6.96 -9.34 -15.69
CA VAL A 304 8.12 -10.03 -15.14
C VAL A 304 8.39 -9.55 -13.70
N GLY A 305 9.50 -10.01 -13.10
CA GLY A 305 9.91 -9.56 -11.77
C GLY A 305 9.35 -10.40 -10.63
N THR A 306 8.92 -11.64 -10.88
CA THR A 306 8.55 -12.56 -9.79
C THR A 306 9.73 -12.77 -8.84
N ALA A 307 9.48 -12.58 -7.55
CA ALA A 307 10.46 -12.72 -6.48
C ALA A 307 9.86 -13.50 -5.29
N PRO A 308 10.69 -14.18 -4.48
CA PRO A 308 10.26 -14.79 -3.23
C PRO A 308 9.55 -13.78 -2.32
N HIS A 309 8.54 -14.25 -1.58
CA HIS A 309 7.92 -13.43 -0.55
C HIS A 309 8.92 -13.17 0.60
N PRO A 310 9.03 -11.95 1.17
CA PRO A 310 9.99 -11.66 2.25
C PRO A 310 9.87 -12.60 3.46
N LEU A 311 8.64 -12.89 3.90
CA LEU A 311 8.40 -13.91 4.94
C LEU A 311 8.89 -15.32 4.58
N THR A 312 8.96 -15.67 3.29
CA THR A 312 9.49 -16.97 2.85
C THR A 312 10.99 -17.00 3.06
N LEU A 313 11.68 -15.91 2.69
CA LEU A 313 13.13 -15.78 2.90
C LEU A 313 13.47 -15.78 4.39
N LYS A 314 12.73 -15.02 5.21
CA LYS A 314 12.89 -15.02 6.67
C LYS A 314 12.65 -16.41 7.26
N LEU A 315 11.60 -17.13 6.83
CA LEU A 315 11.34 -18.49 7.30
C LEU A 315 12.48 -19.44 6.93
N ILE A 316 13.04 -19.35 5.71
CA ILE A 316 14.18 -20.16 5.27
C ILE A 316 15.40 -19.89 6.18
N GLU A 317 15.70 -18.62 6.44
CA GLU A 317 16.79 -18.20 7.31
C GLU A 317 16.59 -18.71 8.76
N ASP A 318 15.41 -18.49 9.33
CA ASP A 318 15.09 -18.86 10.72
C ASP A 318 15.07 -20.39 10.94
N THR A 319 14.71 -21.17 9.91
CA THR A 319 14.60 -22.64 10.01
C THR A 319 15.83 -23.40 9.51
N GLY A 320 16.67 -22.77 8.69
CA GLY A 320 17.79 -23.41 8.00
C GLY A 320 17.37 -24.47 6.97
N VAL A 321 16.12 -24.47 6.52
CA VAL A 321 15.64 -25.45 5.52
C VAL A 321 16.24 -25.18 4.15
N ASP A 322 16.47 -26.25 3.39
CA ASP A 322 16.91 -26.13 2.01
C ASP A 322 15.94 -25.28 1.19
N SER A 323 16.50 -24.51 0.26
CA SER A 323 15.71 -23.67 -0.63
C SER A 323 16.25 -23.66 -2.05
N MET A 324 15.34 -23.51 -3.01
CA MET A 324 15.69 -23.40 -4.43
C MET A 324 15.19 -22.07 -4.99
N HIS A 325 16.11 -21.17 -5.30
CA HIS A 325 15.81 -19.80 -5.74
C HIS A 325 14.85 -19.05 -4.79
N GLY A 326 15.04 -19.20 -3.47
CA GLY A 326 14.21 -18.57 -2.44
C GLY A 326 12.82 -19.19 -2.26
N ARG A 327 12.60 -20.41 -2.78
CA ARG A 327 11.41 -21.22 -2.51
C ARG A 327 11.75 -22.32 -1.51
N ILE A 328 10.86 -22.60 -0.56
CA ILE A 328 11.03 -23.63 0.48
C ILE A 328 11.07 -25.01 -0.19
N GLN A 329 12.15 -25.76 -0.01
CA GLN A 329 12.23 -27.13 -0.51
C GLN A 329 11.30 -28.04 0.31
N THR A 330 10.51 -28.85 -0.39
CA THR A 330 9.58 -29.79 0.24
C THR A 330 9.85 -31.21 -0.23
N SER A 331 9.38 -32.19 0.53
CA SER A 331 9.22 -33.55 0.01
C SER A 331 8.12 -33.60 -1.06
N ALA A 332 8.05 -34.68 -1.85
CA ALA A 332 6.98 -34.85 -2.85
C ALA A 332 5.57 -34.84 -2.22
N THR A 333 5.44 -35.10 -0.91
CA THR A 333 4.15 -35.03 -0.19
C THR A 333 3.77 -33.61 0.25
N MET A 334 4.64 -32.62 -0.05
CA MET A 334 4.58 -31.19 0.30
C MET A 334 4.82 -30.88 1.79
N GLN A 335 5.33 -31.85 2.54
CA GLN A 335 5.83 -31.63 3.89
C GLN A 335 7.24 -31.03 3.83
N VAL A 336 7.53 -30.05 4.69
CA VAL A 336 8.88 -29.48 4.81
C VAL A 336 9.75 -30.44 5.62
N PRO A 337 10.90 -30.89 5.10
CA PRO A 337 11.81 -31.78 5.83
C PRO A 337 12.21 -31.19 7.18
N GLY A 338 12.31 -32.03 8.21
CA GLY A 338 12.62 -31.62 9.58
C GLY A 338 11.43 -31.12 10.40
N TYR A 339 10.24 -30.96 9.80
CA TYR A 339 9.05 -30.45 10.49
C TYR A 339 7.82 -31.33 10.24
N ASP A 340 7.25 -31.90 11.30
CA ASP A 340 6.01 -32.68 11.22
C ASP A 340 4.74 -31.80 11.03
N TRP A 341 4.86 -30.53 11.38
CA TRP A 341 3.76 -29.57 11.44
C TRP A 341 3.73 -28.56 10.27
N LEU A 342 4.79 -28.46 9.47
CA LEU A 342 4.95 -27.44 8.43
C LEU A 342 4.81 -28.04 7.01
N TRP A 343 3.97 -27.41 6.20
CA TRP A 343 3.66 -27.81 4.83
C TRP A 343 3.75 -26.60 3.91
N ALA A 344 4.23 -26.75 2.67
CA ALA A 344 4.32 -25.64 1.73
C ALA A 344 3.89 -26.03 0.31
N ALA A 345 3.18 -25.13 -0.38
CA ALA A 345 2.71 -25.37 -1.75
C ALA A 345 2.52 -24.06 -2.55
N GLY A 346 2.47 -24.19 -3.88
CA GLY A 346 2.41 -23.05 -4.79
C GLY A 346 3.77 -22.41 -5.01
N ASP A 347 3.77 -21.14 -5.44
CA ASP A 347 4.99 -20.48 -5.94
C ASP A 347 6.06 -20.23 -4.88
N CYS A 348 5.71 -20.33 -3.59
CA CYS A 348 6.66 -20.25 -2.48
C CYS A 348 7.38 -21.59 -2.19
N ALA A 349 6.99 -22.68 -2.82
CA ALA A 349 7.53 -24.01 -2.55
C ALA A 349 8.22 -24.62 -3.78
N ALA A 350 9.40 -25.21 -3.57
CA ALA A 350 10.07 -26.08 -4.53
C ALA A 350 9.61 -27.52 -4.27
N VAL A 351 8.49 -27.90 -4.90
CA VAL A 351 7.91 -29.26 -4.82
C VAL A 351 8.54 -30.15 -5.90
N PRO A 352 9.13 -31.30 -5.57
CA PRO A 352 9.68 -32.23 -6.55
C PRO A 352 8.61 -32.72 -7.54
N LEU A 353 8.96 -32.75 -8.84
CA LEU A 353 8.07 -33.19 -9.92
C LEU A 353 8.28 -34.67 -10.28
N SER A 354 9.52 -35.15 -10.18
CA SER A 354 9.91 -36.54 -10.39
C SER A 354 10.92 -36.96 -9.31
N GLU A 355 11.28 -38.24 -9.32
CA GLU A 355 12.34 -38.78 -8.44
C GLU A 355 13.75 -38.41 -8.94
N GLN A 356 13.86 -37.71 -10.08
CA GLN A 356 15.14 -37.17 -10.55
C GLN A 356 15.52 -35.92 -9.77
N GLU A 357 16.76 -35.89 -9.29
CA GLU A 357 17.32 -34.79 -8.52
C GLU A 357 17.30 -33.48 -9.33
N GLY A 358 16.85 -32.38 -8.71
CA GLY A 358 16.73 -31.06 -9.33
C GLY A 358 15.47 -30.81 -10.18
N SER A 359 14.57 -31.81 -10.34
CA SER A 359 13.30 -31.62 -11.05
C SER A 359 12.19 -31.07 -10.15
N PHE A 360 11.91 -29.77 -10.24
CA PHE A 360 10.87 -29.10 -9.44
C PHE A 360 9.66 -28.65 -10.26
N CYS A 361 8.51 -28.59 -9.60
CA CYS A 361 7.28 -28.08 -10.19
C CYS A 361 7.42 -26.59 -10.62
N PRO A 362 6.89 -26.21 -11.79
CA PRO A 362 6.87 -24.81 -12.22
C PRO A 362 5.83 -23.99 -11.44
N SER A 363 6.10 -22.70 -11.29
CA SER A 363 5.24 -21.72 -10.60
C SER A 363 4.06 -21.32 -11.48
N THR A 364 3.03 -22.18 -11.54
CA THR A 364 1.81 -21.92 -12.30
C THR A 364 0.56 -22.23 -11.49
N ALA A 365 -0.54 -21.54 -11.81
CA ALA A 365 -1.84 -21.75 -11.19
C ALA A 365 -2.32 -23.22 -11.27
N GLN A 366 -2.01 -23.94 -12.36
CA GLN A 366 -2.39 -25.35 -12.51
C GLN A 366 -1.71 -26.24 -11.46
N PHE A 367 -0.41 -26.03 -11.25
CA PHE A 367 0.36 -26.76 -10.25
C PHE A 367 -0.07 -26.35 -8.85
N ALA A 368 -0.16 -25.05 -8.55
CA ALA A 368 -0.60 -24.56 -7.24
C ALA A 368 -1.98 -25.10 -6.83
N MET A 369 -2.96 -25.12 -7.75
CA MET A 369 -4.29 -25.66 -7.50
C MET A 369 -4.26 -27.17 -7.14
N ARG A 370 -3.46 -27.95 -7.88
CA ARG A 370 -3.34 -29.40 -7.67
C ARG A 370 -2.53 -29.74 -6.43
N GLN A 371 -1.43 -29.04 -6.20
CA GLN A 371 -0.61 -29.12 -5.01
C GLN A 371 -1.47 -28.83 -3.79
N GLY A 372 -2.18 -27.70 -3.75
CA GLY A 372 -3.11 -27.37 -2.68
C GLY A 372 -4.14 -28.47 -2.43
N THR A 373 -4.79 -28.96 -3.51
CA THR A 373 -5.78 -30.04 -3.40
C THR A 373 -5.19 -31.33 -2.81
N LEU A 374 -3.97 -31.72 -3.20
CA LEU A 374 -3.32 -32.90 -2.66
C LEU A 374 -2.82 -32.67 -1.23
N LEU A 375 -2.25 -31.51 -0.93
CA LEU A 375 -1.78 -31.14 0.41
C LEU A 375 -2.93 -31.25 1.41
N GLY A 376 -4.10 -30.70 1.10
CA GLY A 376 -5.26 -30.84 1.99
C GLY A 376 -5.71 -32.30 2.21
N LYS A 377 -5.51 -33.18 1.22
CA LYS A 377 -5.76 -34.63 1.40
C LYS A 377 -4.68 -35.29 2.26
N ASN A 378 -3.41 -34.97 2.00
CA ASN A 378 -2.27 -35.50 2.74
C ASN A 378 -2.30 -35.06 4.20
N LEU A 379 -2.59 -33.79 4.48
CA LEU A 379 -2.72 -33.29 5.85
C LEU A 379 -3.86 -33.99 6.59
N ASN A 380 -5.01 -34.21 5.94
CA ASN A 380 -6.09 -35.00 6.54
C ASN A 380 -5.68 -36.45 6.79
N ALA A 381 -4.96 -37.09 5.87
CA ALA A 381 -4.45 -38.46 6.04
C ALA A 381 -3.44 -38.52 7.21
N PHE A 382 -2.50 -37.59 7.25
CA PHE A 382 -1.51 -37.43 8.31
C PHE A 382 -2.17 -37.31 9.69
N LEU A 383 -3.18 -36.44 9.82
CA LEU A 383 -3.95 -36.28 11.06
C LEU A 383 -4.71 -37.54 11.51
N ARG A 384 -4.95 -38.48 10.60
CA ARG A 384 -5.61 -39.77 10.86
C ARG A 384 -4.60 -40.92 10.94
N ALA A 385 -3.30 -40.63 10.95
CA ALA A 385 -2.23 -41.62 10.84
C ALA A 385 -2.38 -42.56 9.61
N GLU A 386 -2.93 -42.03 8.51
CA GLU A 386 -3.04 -42.72 7.23
C GLU A 386 -1.86 -42.35 6.29
N PRO A 387 -1.46 -43.23 5.36
CA PRO A 387 -0.38 -42.94 4.43
C PRO A 387 -0.64 -41.70 3.55
N VAL A 388 0.34 -40.80 3.51
CA VAL A 388 0.36 -39.64 2.60
C VAL A 388 0.81 -40.05 1.19
N ARG A 389 0.42 -39.26 0.19
CA ARG A 389 0.70 -39.57 -1.23
C ARG A 389 1.64 -38.54 -1.85
N PRO A 390 2.62 -38.97 -2.68
CA PRO A 390 3.49 -38.04 -3.38
C PRO A 390 2.71 -37.27 -4.47
N PHE A 391 3.12 -36.03 -4.71
CA PHE A 391 2.64 -35.22 -5.80
C PHE A 391 3.18 -35.75 -7.12
N ARG A 392 2.27 -36.18 -7.99
CA ARG A 392 2.58 -36.59 -9.35
C ARG A 392 1.59 -35.90 -10.27
N PHE A 393 2.11 -35.11 -11.20
CA PHE A 393 1.29 -34.44 -12.19
C PHE A 393 2.00 -34.36 -13.54
N LYS A 394 1.39 -34.98 -14.53
CA LYS A 394 1.71 -34.74 -15.94
C LYS A 394 0.77 -33.64 -16.44
N GLY A 395 1.32 -32.50 -16.85
CA GLY A 395 0.57 -31.39 -17.42
C GLY A 395 -0.45 -31.88 -18.46
N LEU A 396 -1.73 -31.55 -18.29
CA LEU A 396 -2.77 -31.94 -19.26
C LEU A 396 -2.69 -31.10 -20.53
N GLY A 397 -2.07 -29.93 -20.44
CA GLY A 397 -1.92 -29.00 -21.53
C GLY A 397 -1.81 -27.55 -21.08
N GLU A 398 -1.35 -26.73 -21.99
CA GLU A 398 -1.08 -25.31 -21.82
C GLU A 398 -1.78 -24.54 -22.93
N LEU A 399 -2.38 -23.40 -22.59
CA LEU A 399 -3.15 -22.57 -23.52
C LEU A 399 -2.86 -21.10 -23.26
N ALA A 400 -2.69 -20.32 -24.32
CA ALA A 400 -2.52 -18.88 -24.27
C ALA A 400 -3.44 -18.21 -25.30
N ALA A 401 -4.27 -17.27 -24.86
CA ALA A 401 -4.98 -16.41 -25.79
C ALA A 401 -3.98 -15.39 -26.39
N ILE A 402 -4.11 -15.08 -27.67
CA ILE A 402 -3.23 -14.08 -28.31
C ILE A 402 -4.02 -12.88 -28.85
N GLY A 403 -5.28 -12.72 -28.45
CA GLY A 403 -6.20 -11.69 -28.93
C GLY A 403 -6.90 -12.04 -30.25
N HIS A 404 -7.86 -11.21 -30.66
CA HIS A 404 -8.63 -11.30 -31.91
C HIS A 404 -9.15 -12.71 -32.21
N HIS A 405 -9.87 -13.30 -31.26
CA HIS A 405 -10.44 -14.65 -31.36
C HIS A 405 -9.42 -15.75 -31.74
N THR A 406 -8.14 -15.55 -31.37
CA THR A 406 -7.05 -16.44 -31.70
C THR A 406 -6.33 -16.88 -30.43
N ALA A 407 -5.95 -18.15 -30.37
CA ALA A 407 -5.13 -18.70 -29.28
C ALA A 407 -4.16 -19.76 -29.80
N VAL A 408 -3.29 -20.21 -28.91
CA VAL A 408 -2.46 -21.40 -29.07
C VAL A 408 -2.71 -22.35 -27.91
N ALA A 409 -2.78 -23.64 -28.19
CA ALA A 409 -3.03 -24.66 -27.19
C ALA A 409 -2.24 -25.93 -27.49
N GLU A 410 -1.63 -26.49 -26.47
CA GLU A 410 -1.01 -27.81 -26.51
C GLU A 410 -1.69 -28.68 -25.47
N ILE A 411 -2.37 -29.75 -25.89
CA ILE A 411 -3.14 -30.63 -25.00
C ILE A 411 -2.77 -32.08 -25.28
N ALA A 412 -2.30 -32.78 -24.26
CA ALA A 412 -1.87 -34.17 -24.37
C ALA A 412 -0.91 -34.45 -25.55
N GLY A 413 -0.04 -33.48 -25.89
CA GLY A 413 0.90 -33.56 -27.01
C GLY A 413 0.34 -33.16 -28.38
N MET A 414 -0.98 -32.94 -28.48
CA MET A 414 -1.61 -32.39 -29.69
C MET A 414 -1.55 -30.87 -29.67
N ARG A 415 -1.25 -30.27 -30.83
CA ARG A 415 -1.10 -28.82 -31.01
C ARG A 415 -2.30 -28.26 -31.75
N PHE A 416 -2.92 -27.24 -31.16
CA PHE A 416 -4.05 -26.52 -31.73
C PHE A 416 -3.69 -25.04 -31.82
N SER A 417 -4.17 -24.36 -32.86
CA SER A 417 -3.95 -22.94 -33.05
C SER A 417 -5.16 -22.28 -33.71
N GLY A 418 -5.19 -20.95 -33.70
CA GLY A 418 -6.26 -20.20 -34.36
C GLY A 418 -7.55 -20.14 -33.55
N PHE A 419 -8.66 -20.09 -34.26
CA PHE A 419 -10.00 -19.99 -33.69
C PHE A 419 -10.40 -21.22 -32.85
N ILE A 420 -10.02 -22.43 -33.29
CA ILE A 420 -10.33 -23.66 -32.56
C ILE A 420 -9.63 -23.64 -31.19
N ALA A 421 -8.35 -23.27 -31.15
CA ALA A 421 -7.63 -23.13 -29.89
C ALA A 421 -8.23 -22.04 -28.99
N TRP A 422 -8.74 -20.95 -29.57
CA TRP A 422 -9.41 -19.89 -28.82
C TRP A 422 -10.73 -20.34 -28.20
N TRP A 423 -11.53 -21.09 -28.96
CA TRP A 423 -12.76 -21.68 -28.43
C TRP A 423 -12.47 -22.70 -27.32
N MET A 424 -11.42 -23.52 -27.48
CA MET A 424 -10.93 -24.42 -26.44
C MET A 424 -10.48 -23.66 -25.20
N TRP A 425 -9.75 -22.56 -25.36
CA TRP A 425 -9.33 -21.68 -24.27
C TRP A 425 -10.55 -21.17 -23.49
N ARG A 426 -11.55 -20.58 -24.16
CA ARG A 426 -12.77 -20.08 -23.52
C ARG A 426 -13.48 -21.19 -22.74
N THR A 427 -13.66 -22.35 -23.37
CA THR A 427 -14.36 -23.51 -22.76
C THR A 427 -13.62 -24.04 -21.53
N ILE A 428 -12.29 -24.25 -21.62
CA ILE A 428 -11.50 -24.84 -20.54
C ILE A 428 -11.38 -23.87 -19.36
N TYR A 429 -11.13 -22.58 -19.61
CA TYR A 429 -10.99 -21.60 -18.55
C TYR A 429 -12.33 -21.29 -17.88
N LEU A 430 -13.44 -21.27 -18.63
CA LEU A 430 -14.78 -21.22 -18.06
C LEU A 430 -15.06 -22.43 -17.16
N ALA A 431 -14.69 -23.64 -17.58
CA ALA A 431 -14.85 -24.84 -16.77
C ALA A 431 -14.02 -24.79 -15.47
N LYS A 432 -12.80 -24.23 -15.53
CA LYS A 432 -11.88 -24.07 -14.38
C LYS A 432 -12.27 -22.94 -13.43
N LEU A 433 -13.03 -21.95 -13.89
CA LEU A 433 -13.46 -20.82 -13.07
C LEU A 433 -14.29 -21.32 -11.86
N PRO A 434 -13.96 -20.94 -10.61
CA PRO A 434 -14.75 -21.34 -9.45
C PRO A 434 -16.11 -20.65 -9.41
N GLY A 435 -17.17 -21.41 -9.06
CA GLY A 435 -18.53 -20.89 -8.87
C GLY A 435 -19.37 -20.91 -10.15
N LEU A 436 -20.62 -21.38 -10.06
CA LEU A 436 -21.53 -21.41 -11.22
C LEU A 436 -22.02 -20.01 -11.61
N ASP A 437 -22.21 -19.13 -10.63
CA ASP A 437 -22.62 -17.75 -10.83
C ASP A 437 -21.58 -16.96 -11.62
N ARG A 438 -20.29 -17.17 -11.34
CA ARG A 438 -19.21 -16.53 -12.10
C ARG A 438 -19.12 -17.04 -13.53
N LYS A 439 -19.25 -18.35 -13.72
CA LYS A 439 -19.28 -18.96 -15.06
C LYS A 439 -20.40 -18.37 -15.91
N LEU A 440 -21.62 -18.28 -15.37
CA LEU A 440 -22.74 -17.71 -16.10
C LEU A 440 -22.48 -16.26 -16.51
N ARG A 441 -21.93 -15.45 -15.60
CA ARG A 441 -21.60 -14.04 -15.89
C ARG A 441 -20.52 -13.88 -16.96
N VAL A 442 -19.43 -14.65 -16.87
CA VAL A 442 -18.37 -14.67 -17.90
C VAL A 442 -18.91 -15.11 -19.25
N LEU A 443 -19.77 -16.14 -19.28
CA LEU A 443 -20.40 -16.61 -20.50
C LEU A 443 -21.28 -15.51 -21.14
N ILE A 444 -22.05 -14.79 -20.32
CA ILE A 444 -22.88 -13.67 -20.79
C ILE A 444 -21.99 -12.55 -21.34
N ASP A 445 -20.96 -12.10 -20.60
CA ASP A 445 -20.03 -11.06 -21.06
C ASP A 445 -19.40 -11.45 -22.40
N TRP A 446 -18.86 -12.67 -22.52
CA TRP A 446 -18.25 -13.17 -23.76
C TRP A 446 -19.23 -13.28 -24.92
N THR A 447 -20.51 -13.53 -24.65
CA THR A 447 -21.55 -13.56 -25.67
C THR A 447 -21.89 -12.15 -26.11
N LEU A 448 -22.04 -11.21 -25.17
CA LEU A 448 -22.34 -9.81 -25.48
C LEU A 448 -21.17 -9.13 -26.22
N ASP A 449 -19.92 -9.43 -25.85
CA ASP A 449 -18.70 -8.93 -26.52
C ASP A 449 -18.62 -9.32 -28.02
N LEU A 450 -19.40 -10.31 -28.48
CA LEU A 450 -19.51 -10.64 -29.91
C LEU A 450 -20.45 -9.72 -30.68
N PHE A 451 -21.43 -9.10 -30.01
CA PHE A 451 -22.50 -8.33 -30.65
C PHE A 451 -22.46 -6.83 -30.32
N PHE A 452 -21.78 -6.45 -29.24
CA PHE A 452 -21.73 -5.09 -28.73
C PHE A 452 -20.28 -4.58 -28.65
N PRO A 453 -20.04 -3.27 -28.86
CA PRO A 453 -18.72 -2.69 -28.70
C PRO A 453 -18.25 -2.80 -27.26
N ARG A 454 -16.92 -2.81 -27.09
CA ARG A 454 -16.29 -2.83 -25.77
C ARG A 454 -16.66 -1.57 -24.97
N ASP A 455 -16.75 -1.74 -23.66
CA ASP A 455 -17.02 -0.65 -22.74
C ASP A 455 -15.79 0.29 -22.62
N ILE A 456 -15.94 1.51 -23.12
CA ILE A 456 -14.90 2.54 -23.13
C ILE A 456 -14.97 3.52 -21.95
N ASN A 457 -15.79 3.24 -20.93
CA ASN A 457 -15.87 4.09 -19.76
C ASN A 457 -14.51 4.20 -19.03
N LEU A 458 -14.01 5.42 -18.90
CA LEU A 458 -12.80 5.73 -18.11
C LEU A 458 -13.13 5.70 -16.61
N LEU A 459 -13.21 4.49 -16.04
CA LEU A 459 -13.42 4.28 -14.62
C LEU A 459 -12.10 4.34 -13.86
N SER A 460 -11.65 5.54 -13.52
CA SER A 460 -10.62 5.75 -12.50
C SER A 460 -11.32 6.04 -11.16
N PRO A 461 -11.15 5.21 -10.11
CA PRO A 461 -11.77 5.46 -8.80
C PRO A 461 -11.36 6.83 -8.26
N ARG A 462 -12.20 7.84 -8.49
CA ARG A 462 -12.05 9.16 -7.88
C ARG A 462 -12.73 9.12 -6.52
N TYR A 463 -11.93 8.98 -5.48
CA TYR A 463 -12.43 9.18 -4.12
C TYR A 463 -12.72 10.67 -3.96
N THR A 464 -13.95 11.02 -3.55
CA THR A 464 -14.42 12.40 -3.46
C THR A 464 -13.55 13.28 -2.54
N LYS A 465 -12.75 12.68 -1.65
CA LYS A 465 -11.85 13.38 -0.73
C LYS A 465 -10.54 12.58 -0.57
N THR A 466 -9.45 13.06 -1.18
CA THR A 466 -8.07 12.53 -0.95
C THR A 466 -7.49 13.03 0.37
N LEU A 467 -7.88 14.25 0.77
CA LEU A 467 -7.63 14.84 2.08
C LEU A 467 -8.91 14.73 2.90
N GLN A 468 -8.84 14.13 4.08
CA GLN A 468 -10.00 14.01 4.96
C GLN A 468 -10.03 15.23 5.87
N GLN A 469 -11.02 16.10 5.67
CA GLN A 469 -11.34 17.13 6.65
C GLN A 469 -12.12 16.49 7.78
N MET A 470 -11.61 16.58 8.99
CA MET A 470 -12.23 16.07 10.21
C MET A 470 -12.69 17.24 11.07
N HIS A 471 -13.82 17.05 11.74
CA HIS A 471 -14.36 17.99 12.72
C HIS A 471 -14.34 17.33 14.09
N LEU A 472 -13.88 18.05 15.10
CA LEU A 472 -13.83 17.61 16.49
C LEU A 472 -14.49 18.67 17.36
N GLU A 473 -15.40 18.23 18.23
CA GLU A 473 -15.95 19.08 19.28
C GLU A 473 -14.95 19.23 20.43
N ALA A 474 -15.10 20.29 21.23
CA ALA A 474 -14.30 20.47 22.43
C ALA A 474 -14.38 19.23 23.35
N GLY A 475 -13.22 18.74 23.80
CA GLY A 475 -13.08 17.53 24.61
C GLY A 475 -13.06 16.21 23.81
N ASN A 476 -13.28 16.23 22.50
CA ASN A 476 -13.15 15.02 21.69
C ASN A 476 -11.69 14.54 21.64
N VAL A 477 -11.50 13.24 21.88
CA VAL A 477 -10.20 12.60 21.79
C VAL A 477 -10.02 12.08 20.37
N LEU A 478 -8.94 12.52 19.70
CA LEU A 478 -8.60 12.08 18.36
C LEU A 478 -7.91 10.71 18.36
N PHE A 479 -7.00 10.48 19.31
CA PHE A 479 -6.35 9.19 19.54
C PHE A 479 -5.80 9.09 20.96
N ASN A 480 -5.63 7.86 21.44
CA ASN A 480 -5.05 7.54 22.74
C ASN A 480 -3.63 6.94 22.61
N PRO A 481 -2.82 7.02 23.68
CA PRO A 481 -1.56 6.28 23.76
C PRO A 481 -1.76 4.77 23.53
N GLY A 482 -0.88 4.15 22.75
CA GLY A 482 -0.92 2.74 22.36
C GLY A 482 -1.76 2.46 21.11
N GLU A 483 -2.54 3.43 20.62
CA GLU A 483 -3.27 3.26 19.38
C GLU A 483 -2.35 3.44 18.15
N PRO A 484 -2.60 2.72 17.06
CA PRO A 484 -1.78 2.84 15.86
C PRO A 484 -2.02 4.18 15.11
N ALA A 485 -0.94 4.72 14.56
CA ALA A 485 -0.90 6.00 13.85
C ALA A 485 -1.04 5.81 12.33
N PHE A 486 -2.02 6.47 11.73
CA PHE A 486 -2.34 6.32 10.29
C PHE A 486 -2.32 7.60 9.50
N SER A 487 -2.27 8.74 10.19
CA SER A 487 -2.43 10.01 9.52
C SER A 487 -1.57 11.06 10.18
N PHE A 488 -1.01 11.89 9.31
CA PHE A 488 -0.44 13.16 9.68
C PHE A 488 -1.58 14.19 9.64
N TYR A 489 -1.69 15.01 10.67
CA TYR A 489 -2.77 15.98 10.81
C TYR A 489 -2.23 17.40 10.74
N ILE A 490 -2.95 18.25 10.02
CA ILE A 490 -2.74 19.70 10.00
C ILE A 490 -3.99 20.33 10.62
N VAL A 491 -3.80 21.19 11.62
CA VAL A 491 -4.91 21.92 12.23
C VAL A 491 -5.29 23.08 11.29
N LYS A 492 -6.47 23.02 10.69
CA LYS A 492 -6.98 24.08 9.82
C LYS A 492 -7.57 25.24 10.63
N LYS A 493 -8.22 24.92 11.76
CA LYS A 493 -8.82 25.87 12.71
C LYS A 493 -8.99 25.17 14.05
N GLY A 494 -8.82 25.88 15.16
CA GLY A 494 -8.96 25.35 16.52
C GLY A 494 -7.62 24.94 17.14
N ARG A 495 -7.67 24.04 18.12
CA ARG A 495 -6.50 23.65 18.93
C ARG A 495 -6.59 22.22 19.44
N ILE A 496 -5.51 21.46 19.24
CA ILE A 496 -5.31 20.13 19.80
C ILE A 496 -4.28 20.18 20.93
N LEU A 497 -4.60 19.57 22.07
CA LEU A 497 -3.67 19.33 23.17
C LEU A 497 -3.18 17.89 23.10
N ILE A 498 -1.86 17.74 23.01
CA ILE A 498 -1.16 16.48 23.09
C ILE A 498 -0.65 16.33 24.52
N THR A 499 -1.16 15.33 25.23
CA THR A 499 -0.91 15.10 26.65
C THR A 499 -0.24 13.75 26.89
N ASP A 500 0.60 13.67 27.93
CA ASP A 500 1.21 12.40 28.35
C ASP A 500 0.27 11.55 29.21
N SER A 501 0.79 10.43 29.74
CA SER A 501 0.03 9.52 30.61
C SER A 501 -0.39 10.14 31.94
N ASN A 502 0.29 11.20 32.38
CA ASN A 502 -0.01 11.91 33.63
C ASN A 502 -1.02 13.04 33.40
N GLY A 503 -1.34 13.34 32.13
CA GLY A 503 -2.22 14.43 31.74
C GLY A 503 -1.49 15.75 31.52
N ASP A 504 -0.15 15.76 31.60
CA ASP A 504 0.65 16.96 31.36
C ASP A 504 0.68 17.27 29.86
N ILE A 505 0.55 18.55 29.51
CA ILE A 505 0.57 19.00 28.11
C ILE A 505 2.01 18.90 27.58
N VAL A 506 2.22 17.99 26.65
CA VAL A 506 3.49 17.80 25.93
C VAL A 506 3.61 18.78 24.77
N LYS A 507 2.51 19.00 24.04
CA LYS A 507 2.46 19.94 22.92
C LYS A 507 1.05 20.49 22.74
N SER A 508 0.93 21.79 22.55
CA SER A 508 -0.31 22.41 22.08
C SER A 508 -0.14 22.72 20.60
N VAL A 509 -1.10 22.29 19.78
CA VAL A 509 -1.04 22.41 18.32
C VAL A 509 -2.19 23.29 17.85
N GLY A 510 -1.87 24.49 17.37
CA GLY A 510 -2.81 25.50 16.89
C GLY A 510 -2.97 25.52 15.37
N SER A 511 -3.80 26.44 14.89
CA SER A 511 -4.07 26.62 13.46
C SER A 511 -2.80 26.81 12.62
N GLY A 512 -2.67 26.07 11.53
CA GLY A 512 -1.50 26.04 10.65
C GLY A 512 -0.41 25.06 11.10
N GLU A 513 -0.43 24.62 12.35
CA GLU A 513 0.53 23.66 12.88
C GLU A 513 0.11 22.22 12.57
N SER A 514 1.09 21.33 12.63
CA SER A 514 0.91 19.93 12.28
C SER A 514 1.44 19.00 13.36
N PHE A 515 0.90 17.79 13.37
CA PHE A 515 1.27 16.76 14.33
C PHE A 515 0.99 15.37 13.78
N GLY A 516 1.74 14.43 14.31
CA GLY A 516 1.60 13.00 14.02
C GLY A 516 2.80 12.39 13.30
N GLU A 517 3.69 13.24 12.81
CA GLU A 517 4.95 12.92 12.14
C GLU A 517 5.80 11.95 12.94
N ARG A 518 5.88 12.12 14.26
CA ARG A 518 6.73 11.28 15.11
C ARG A 518 6.28 9.82 15.09
N ALA A 519 4.99 9.57 15.24
CA ALA A 519 4.47 8.21 15.24
C ALA A 519 4.67 7.58 13.85
N LEU A 520 4.41 8.32 12.78
CA LEU A 520 4.58 7.84 11.41
C LEU A 520 6.04 7.57 11.01
N LEU A 521 6.99 8.30 11.60
CA LEU A 521 8.44 8.12 11.39
C LEU A 521 9.06 6.99 12.22
N THR A 522 8.35 6.50 13.25
CA THR A 522 8.90 5.53 14.21
C THR A 522 8.17 4.17 14.12
N ASP A 523 7.44 3.79 15.16
CA ASP A 523 6.79 2.48 15.31
C ASP A 523 5.33 2.48 14.84
N GLN A 524 4.84 3.62 14.32
CA GLN A 524 3.43 3.83 13.95
C GLN A 524 2.49 3.64 15.15
N ILE A 525 2.92 4.03 16.36
CA ILE A 525 2.10 4.00 17.57
C ILE A 525 2.04 5.40 18.17
N TRP A 526 0.83 5.86 18.47
CA TRP A 526 0.61 7.06 19.27
C TRP A 526 1.12 6.83 20.68
N ARG A 527 2.04 7.67 21.16
CA ARG A 527 2.51 7.58 22.56
C ARG A 527 1.86 8.60 23.49
N PHE A 528 1.13 9.55 22.92
CA PHE A 528 0.47 10.63 23.63
C PHE A 528 -1.01 10.65 23.26
N LYS A 529 -1.81 11.26 24.12
CA LYS A 529 -3.23 11.46 23.88
C LYS A 529 -3.45 12.80 23.19
N ALA A 530 -4.15 12.82 22.06
CA ALA A 530 -4.55 14.06 21.40
C ALA A 530 -6.03 14.36 21.68
N THR A 531 -6.31 15.53 22.28
CA THR A 531 -7.67 15.98 22.61
C THR A 531 -7.91 17.36 22.04
N ALA A 532 -9.07 17.60 21.44
CA ALA A 532 -9.47 18.94 21.02
C ALA A 532 -9.78 19.81 22.25
N ALA A 533 -9.08 20.93 22.41
CA ALA A 533 -9.36 21.89 23.48
C ALA A 533 -10.63 22.71 23.18
N GLU A 534 -10.88 22.95 21.90
CA GLU A 534 -11.99 23.73 21.37
C GLU A 534 -12.49 23.08 20.06
N GLU A 535 -13.55 23.64 19.47
CA GLU A 535 -14.03 23.23 18.16
C GLU A 535 -12.90 23.28 17.13
N THR A 536 -12.50 22.11 16.63
CA THR A 536 -11.28 21.96 15.84
C THR A 536 -11.54 21.27 14.51
N THR A 537 -11.08 21.88 13.43
CA THR A 537 -11.07 21.31 12.09
C THR A 537 -9.67 20.86 11.74
N LEU A 538 -9.51 19.58 11.38
CA LEU A 538 -8.25 18.99 10.96
C LEU A 538 -8.29 18.60 9.50
N VAL A 539 -7.12 18.59 8.86
CA VAL A 539 -6.89 17.96 7.56
C VAL A 539 -5.95 16.77 7.79
N GLY A 540 -6.44 15.56 7.52
CA GLY A 540 -5.68 14.33 7.63
C GLY A 540 -5.07 13.90 6.29
N LEU A 541 -3.78 13.57 6.32
CA LEU A 541 -3.02 12.94 5.24
C LEU A 541 -2.65 11.51 5.66
N GLY A 542 -3.04 10.50 4.87
CA GLY A 542 -2.75 9.10 5.18
C GLY A 542 -1.26 8.75 5.18
N SER A 543 -0.88 7.73 5.93
CA SER A 543 0.51 7.30 6.14
C SER A 543 1.27 6.99 4.85
N GLU A 544 0.63 6.31 3.88
CA GLU A 544 1.24 6.03 2.57
C GLU A 544 1.57 7.32 1.82
N SER A 545 0.61 8.24 1.73
CA SER A 545 0.80 9.54 1.08
C SER A 545 1.86 10.38 1.79
N PHE A 546 1.88 10.36 3.12
CA PHE A 546 2.90 11.04 3.93
C PHE A 546 4.30 10.44 3.66
N LYS A 547 4.42 9.11 3.64
CA LYS A 547 5.70 8.42 3.39
C LYS A 547 6.23 8.73 1.99
N THR A 548 5.38 8.66 0.95
CA THR A 548 5.76 9.05 -0.41
C THR A 548 6.27 10.49 -0.45
N LEU A 549 5.63 11.40 0.28
CA LEU A 549 6.03 12.80 0.37
C LEU A 549 7.40 12.96 1.06
N LEU A 550 7.68 12.22 2.13
CA LEU A 550 9.01 12.22 2.76
C LEU A 550 10.11 11.57 1.92
N GLU A 551 9.76 10.57 1.10
CA GLU A 551 10.70 9.93 0.16
C GLU A 551 11.05 10.85 -1.01
N SER A 552 10.14 11.75 -1.38
CA SER A 552 10.34 12.70 -2.46
C SER A 552 11.18 13.93 -2.10
N SER A 553 11.34 14.26 -0.81
CA SER A 553 12.05 15.46 -0.36
C SER A 553 12.86 15.25 0.91
N THR A 554 14.19 15.33 0.79
CA THR A 554 15.13 15.22 1.91
C THR A 554 14.98 16.37 2.90
N SER A 555 14.71 17.58 2.41
CA SER A 555 14.47 18.77 3.26
C SER A 555 13.23 18.59 4.12
N MET A 556 12.13 18.13 3.51
CA MET A 556 10.88 17.88 4.23
C MET A 556 11.01 16.74 5.24
N ARG A 557 11.75 15.67 4.90
CA ARG A 557 12.12 14.63 5.86
C ARG A 557 12.86 15.20 7.07
N GLN A 558 13.87 16.02 6.84
CA GLN A 558 14.68 16.59 7.92
C GLN A 558 13.87 17.55 8.81
N GLN A 559 12.97 18.34 8.21
CA GLN A 559 12.05 19.20 8.95
C GLN A 559 11.08 18.39 9.83
N MET A 560 10.52 17.30 9.30
CA MET A 560 9.63 16.41 10.06
C MET A 560 10.36 15.65 11.17
N GLU A 561 11.60 15.21 10.92
CA GLU A 561 12.46 14.60 11.94
C GLU A 561 12.81 15.57 13.08
N ASN A 562 13.06 16.84 12.75
CA ASN A 562 13.31 17.88 13.75
C ASN A 562 12.06 18.16 14.59
N SER A 563 10.88 18.27 13.95
CA SER A 563 9.60 18.40 14.67
C SER A 563 9.32 17.20 15.57
N ALA A 564 9.62 15.98 15.11
CA ALA A 564 9.46 14.75 15.89
C ALA A 564 10.31 14.72 17.17
N ARG A 565 11.48 15.37 17.18
CA ARG A 565 12.39 15.45 18.34
C ARG A 565 11.90 16.40 19.44
N GLN A 566 10.92 17.25 19.16
CA GLN A 566 10.35 18.21 20.12
C GLN A 566 9.46 17.54 21.17
N TYR A 567 8.98 16.32 20.94
CA TYR A 567 8.14 15.62 21.90
C TYR A 567 8.98 14.92 22.98
N ARG A 568 9.38 15.66 24.02
CA ARG A 568 10.05 15.10 25.22
C ARG A 568 9.13 15.16 26.43
N SER A 569 9.17 14.11 27.25
CA SER A 569 8.40 14.04 28.50
C SER A 569 9.04 14.89 29.60
N SER A 570 8.24 15.37 30.56
CA SER A 570 8.71 16.16 31.71
C SER A 570 9.83 15.46 32.50
N SER A 571 9.78 14.13 32.63
CA SER A 571 10.81 13.32 33.28
C SER A 571 12.17 13.32 32.55
N GLU A 572 12.16 13.33 31.21
CA GLU A 572 13.40 13.37 30.41
C GLU A 572 14.07 14.75 30.47
N ILE A 573 13.27 15.81 30.59
CA ILE A 573 13.74 17.19 30.76
C ILE A 573 14.39 17.34 32.14
N GLN A 574 13.73 16.86 33.21
CA GLN A 574 14.26 16.89 34.57
C GLN A 574 15.57 16.10 34.72
N ALA A 575 15.67 14.91 34.12
CA ALA A 575 16.90 14.10 34.18
C ALA A 575 18.12 14.82 33.58
N ARG A 576 17.93 15.65 32.54
CA ARG A 576 19.00 16.49 31.99
C ARG A 576 19.29 17.72 32.83
N LEU A 577 18.28 18.36 33.41
CA LEU A 577 18.48 19.49 34.32
C LEU A 577 19.38 19.09 35.51
N HIS A 578 19.23 17.88 36.02
CA HIS A 578 20.10 17.34 37.10
C HIS A 578 21.58 17.17 36.72
N THR A 579 21.95 17.24 35.43
CA THR A 579 23.35 17.19 34.99
C THR A 579 24.06 18.54 35.00
N LEU A 580 23.32 19.64 35.24
CA LEU A 580 23.85 21.01 35.27
C LEU A 580 24.20 21.44 36.71
N PRO A 581 25.24 22.27 36.92
CA PRO A 581 25.53 22.84 38.23
C PRO A 581 24.34 23.64 38.79
N GLN A 582 24.04 23.49 40.08
CA GLN A 582 22.93 24.21 40.73
C GLN A 582 23.10 25.74 40.65
N THR A 583 24.33 26.23 40.64
CA THR A 583 24.67 27.65 40.47
C THR A 583 24.16 28.22 39.15
N VAL A 584 24.27 27.45 38.05
CA VAL A 584 23.76 27.85 36.74
C VAL A 584 22.24 27.81 36.73
N LEU A 585 21.63 26.76 37.28
CA LEU A 585 20.17 26.60 37.27
C LEU A 585 19.42 27.71 38.05
N GLN A 586 20.07 28.28 39.07
CA GLN A 586 19.55 29.36 39.91
C GLN A 586 19.86 30.77 39.39
N SER A 587 20.74 30.90 38.39
CA SER A 587 21.00 32.20 37.75
C SER A 587 19.76 32.68 36.98
N THR A 588 19.58 33.99 36.86
CA THR A 588 18.41 34.55 36.16
C THR A 588 18.71 34.76 34.67
N ALA A 589 17.67 34.79 33.84
CA ALA A 589 17.80 35.10 32.43
C ALA A 589 18.53 36.42 32.18
N GLY A 590 18.31 37.42 33.05
CA GLY A 590 18.97 38.73 32.99
C GLY A 590 20.48 38.70 33.25
N ASP A 591 20.96 37.72 34.04
CA ASP A 591 22.38 37.54 34.33
C ASP A 591 23.14 36.90 33.15
N LEU A 592 22.43 36.06 32.38
CA LEU A 592 23.01 35.25 31.31
C LEU A 592 22.77 35.80 29.91
N MET A 593 21.74 36.62 29.71
CA MET A 593 21.34 37.07 28.38
C MET A 593 22.39 37.96 27.70
N THR A 594 22.41 37.91 26.38
CA THR A 594 23.12 38.91 25.57
C THR A 594 22.26 40.17 25.46
N ARG A 595 22.81 41.34 25.80
CA ARG A 595 22.08 42.63 25.85
C ARG A 595 22.23 43.46 24.56
N ASP A 596 23.39 43.41 23.93
CA ASP A 596 23.68 44.19 22.71
C ASP A 596 23.23 43.45 21.45
N ILE A 597 21.92 43.36 21.25
CA ILE A 597 21.34 42.68 20.10
C ILE A 597 20.97 43.70 19.05
N LEU A 598 21.43 43.47 17.83
CA LEU A 598 21.03 44.25 16.68
C LEU A 598 19.54 44.04 16.39
N GLN A 599 18.77 45.12 16.48
CA GLN A 599 17.33 45.13 16.19
C GLN A 599 17.05 45.83 14.87
N ILE A 600 16.00 45.41 14.17
CA ILE A 600 15.56 46.01 12.91
C ILE A 600 14.18 46.65 13.12
N ARG A 601 13.96 47.83 12.55
CA ARG A 601 12.66 48.50 12.60
C ARG A 601 11.66 47.81 11.69
N ASN A 602 10.40 47.69 12.11
CA ASN A 602 9.34 47.12 11.29
C ASN A 602 9.08 47.88 9.98
N ASP A 603 9.35 49.19 9.94
CA ASP A 603 9.19 50.04 8.74
C ASP A 603 10.40 50.02 7.78
N ALA A 604 11.41 49.19 8.04
CA ALA A 604 12.55 49.04 7.13
C ALA A 604 12.16 48.37 5.82
N SER A 605 12.73 48.83 4.70
CA SER A 605 12.56 48.17 3.40
C SER A 605 13.39 46.89 3.31
N LEU A 606 12.97 45.94 2.47
CA LEU A 606 13.72 44.69 2.27
C LEU A 606 15.17 44.95 1.79
N GLN A 607 15.43 46.05 1.09
CA GLN A 607 16.77 46.45 0.70
C GLN A 607 17.64 46.83 1.91
N GLN A 608 17.08 47.62 2.85
CA GLN A 608 17.77 47.97 4.10
C GLN A 608 18.03 46.73 4.96
N VAL A 609 17.08 45.81 5.03
CA VAL A 609 17.25 44.52 5.72
C VAL A 609 18.39 43.72 5.09
N SER A 610 18.45 43.63 3.75
CA SER A 610 19.53 42.94 3.03
C SER A 610 20.91 43.52 3.36
N GLU A 611 21.02 44.85 3.40
CA GLU A 611 22.27 45.53 3.78
C GLU A 611 22.70 45.17 5.22
N ILE A 612 21.76 45.18 6.17
CA ILE A 612 22.02 44.81 7.56
C ILE A 612 22.48 43.34 7.66
N LEU A 613 21.77 42.42 7.01
CA LEU A 613 22.09 40.97 7.03
C LEU A 613 23.40 40.63 6.30
N SER A 614 23.84 41.48 5.36
CA SER A 614 25.11 41.33 4.66
C SER A 614 26.31 41.73 5.53
N ARG A 615 26.13 42.75 6.38
CA ARG A 615 27.19 43.27 7.28
C ARG A 615 27.31 42.44 8.55
N GLU A 616 26.19 42.20 9.22
CA GLU A 616 26.15 41.50 10.49
C GLU A 616 25.73 40.05 10.29
N ARG A 617 26.44 39.09 10.90
CA ARG A 617 26.20 37.66 10.67
C ARG A 617 25.47 36.94 11.80
N HIS A 618 24.32 37.47 12.20
CA HIS A 618 23.45 36.83 13.18
C HIS A 618 22.42 35.92 12.52
N SER A 619 21.99 34.88 13.23
CA SER A 619 20.96 33.96 12.74
C SER A 619 19.55 34.54 12.87
N TYR A 620 19.34 35.45 13.82
CA TYR A 620 18.04 36.03 14.17
C TYR A 620 18.18 37.52 14.49
N TYR A 621 17.21 38.31 14.06
CA TYR A 621 17.15 39.75 14.26
C TYR A 621 15.78 40.11 14.86
N PRO A 622 15.71 40.55 16.13
CA PRO A 622 14.48 41.06 16.70
C PRO A 622 13.97 42.27 15.92
N ILE A 623 12.67 42.29 15.67
CA ILE A 623 11.96 43.38 15.00
C ILE A 623 11.22 44.18 16.06
N TYR A 624 11.36 45.50 16.03
CA TYR A 624 10.64 46.40 16.92
C TYR A 624 9.77 47.37 16.12
N ASP A 625 8.67 47.77 16.74
CA ASP A 625 7.77 48.78 16.20
C ASP A 625 8.40 50.17 16.32
N ALA A 626 8.50 50.89 15.20
CA ALA A 626 9.16 52.19 15.15
C ALA A 626 8.46 53.28 15.99
N HIS A 627 7.17 53.11 16.33
CA HIS A 627 6.40 54.11 17.07
C HIS A 627 6.31 53.82 18.58
N SER A 628 6.11 52.55 18.95
CA SER A 628 5.91 52.10 20.33
C SER A 628 7.18 51.52 20.97
N GLY A 629 8.19 51.15 20.17
CA GLY A 629 9.40 50.47 20.63
C GLY A 629 9.16 49.04 21.13
N GLN A 630 7.96 48.49 20.92
CA GLN A 630 7.62 47.14 21.35
C GLN A 630 8.17 46.10 20.38
N HIS A 631 8.49 44.92 20.92
CA HIS A 631 8.92 43.78 20.12
C HIS A 631 7.75 43.21 19.29
N CYS A 632 7.92 43.13 17.97
CA CYS A 632 6.91 42.63 17.03
C CYS A 632 7.09 41.15 16.66
N GLY A 633 8.32 40.64 16.75
CA GLY A 633 8.69 39.31 16.30
C GLY A 633 10.15 39.26 15.90
N VAL A 634 10.60 38.13 15.35
CA VAL A 634 12.01 37.92 15.03
C VAL A 634 12.15 37.51 13.57
N LEU A 635 13.03 38.17 12.82
CA LEU A 635 13.38 37.75 11.47
C LEU A 635 14.53 36.73 11.54
N ALA A 636 14.30 35.51 11.06
CA ALA A 636 15.38 34.56 10.85
C ALA A 636 16.11 34.89 9.55
N ARG A 637 17.45 34.86 9.58
CA ARG A 637 18.28 35.16 8.41
C ARG A 637 17.95 34.25 7.22
N GLU A 638 17.75 32.96 7.48
CA GLU A 638 17.42 31.96 6.46
C GLU A 638 16.10 32.28 5.75
N GLN A 639 15.05 32.63 6.51
CA GLN A 639 13.75 33.02 5.94
C GLN A 639 13.84 34.20 4.99
N PHE A 640 14.71 35.18 5.30
CA PHE A 640 14.93 36.31 4.40
C PHE A 640 15.56 35.86 3.07
N TYR A 641 16.59 35.00 3.11
CA TYR A 641 17.23 34.51 1.89
C TYR A 641 16.36 33.54 1.10
N ASP A 642 15.57 32.70 1.76
CA ASP A 642 14.59 31.82 1.11
C ASP A 642 13.53 32.65 0.37
N TYR A 643 13.03 33.72 0.99
CA TYR A 643 12.12 34.65 0.33
C TYR A 643 12.72 35.24 -0.95
N LEU A 644 14.02 35.57 -0.93
CA LEU A 644 14.74 36.10 -2.10
C LEU A 644 15.03 35.08 -3.21
N GLN A 645 14.92 33.77 -2.94
CA GLN A 645 15.03 32.77 -4.01
C GLN A 645 13.82 32.82 -4.94
N ASP A 646 12.64 33.13 -4.38
CA ASP A 646 11.37 33.13 -5.10
C ASP A 646 10.92 34.55 -5.51
N HIS A 647 11.51 35.60 -4.93
CA HIS A 647 11.08 37.00 -5.12
C HIS A 647 12.27 37.94 -5.35
N ALA A 648 12.12 38.87 -6.29
CA ALA A 648 13.11 39.91 -6.53
C ALA A 648 13.16 40.93 -5.37
N LEU A 649 14.37 41.37 -5.02
CA LEU A 649 14.58 42.46 -4.06
C LEU A 649 13.93 43.75 -4.59
N SER A 650 12.97 44.29 -3.85
CA SER A 650 12.28 45.55 -4.14
C SER A 650 12.40 46.52 -2.97
N SER A 651 12.60 47.81 -3.26
CA SER A 651 12.61 48.89 -2.29
C SER A 651 11.20 49.30 -1.82
N GLU A 652 10.15 48.87 -2.52
CA GLU A 652 8.74 49.19 -2.20
C GLU A 652 8.11 48.20 -1.21
N LEU A 653 8.74 47.04 -0.99
CA LEU A 653 8.27 46.04 -0.04
C LEU A 653 8.99 46.21 1.30
N GLY A 654 8.19 46.23 2.38
CA GLY A 654 8.66 46.28 3.76
C GLY A 654 8.76 44.90 4.41
N ILE A 655 9.15 44.87 5.69
CA ILE A 655 9.25 43.65 6.49
C ILE A 655 7.90 42.92 6.62
N ASP A 656 6.77 43.62 6.51
CA ASP A 656 5.43 43.04 6.58
C ASP A 656 5.15 41.97 5.50
N ALA A 657 5.93 41.97 4.41
CA ALA A 657 5.86 40.93 3.38
C ALA A 657 6.49 39.59 3.84
N LEU A 658 7.27 39.59 4.92
CA LEU A 658 7.96 38.43 5.48
C LEU A 658 7.17 37.83 6.65
N THR A 659 7.20 36.51 6.76
CA THR A 659 6.64 35.83 7.94
C THR A 659 7.66 35.85 9.08
N LEU A 660 7.39 36.63 10.13
CA LEU A 660 8.24 36.71 11.31
C LEU A 660 8.11 35.45 12.19
N CYS A 661 9.24 34.98 12.71
CA CYS A 661 9.28 33.96 13.75
C CYS A 661 8.76 34.53 15.08
N GLN A 662 7.93 33.75 15.76
CA GLN A 662 7.56 34.01 17.15
C GLN A 662 8.40 33.11 18.05
N LEU A 663 9.44 33.68 18.65
CA LEU A 663 10.22 32.99 19.68
C LEU A 663 9.53 33.14 21.04
N PRO A 664 9.69 32.21 21.99
CA PRO A 664 9.08 32.37 23.30
C PRO A 664 9.68 33.57 24.05
N HIS A 665 8.82 34.38 24.65
CA HIS A 665 9.20 35.56 25.43
C HIS A 665 9.26 35.22 26.93
N ILE A 666 10.25 35.76 27.63
CA ILE A 666 10.45 35.58 29.07
C ILE A 666 10.83 36.90 29.76
N ASP A 667 10.61 36.95 31.07
CA ASP A 667 11.09 38.05 31.92
C ASP A 667 12.55 37.79 32.36
N ALA A 668 13.32 38.87 32.57
CA ALA A 668 14.72 38.80 32.99
C ALA A 668 14.92 38.07 34.33
N THR A 669 13.91 38.03 35.21
CA THR A 669 13.96 37.37 36.51
C THR A 669 13.79 35.85 36.45
N LEU A 670 13.44 35.28 35.28
CA LEU A 670 13.17 33.85 35.16
C LEU A 670 14.46 33.03 35.33
N GLU A 671 14.41 32.03 36.23
CA GLU A 671 15.53 31.13 36.50
C GLU A 671 15.95 30.34 35.25
N ALA A 672 17.26 30.18 35.04
CA ALA A 672 17.82 29.51 33.88
C ALA A 672 17.34 28.06 33.73
N GLY A 673 17.05 27.36 34.83
CA GLY A 673 16.44 26.03 34.79
C GLY A 673 15.06 26.02 34.11
N LYS A 674 14.21 27.01 34.41
CA LYS A 674 12.90 27.19 33.76
C LYS A 674 13.04 27.67 32.32
N CYS A 675 14.04 28.50 32.04
CA CYS A 675 14.40 28.88 30.67
C CYS A 675 14.78 27.66 29.82
N LEU A 676 15.60 26.75 30.35
CA LEU A 676 16.02 25.52 29.64
C LEU A 676 14.83 24.57 29.40
N GLU A 677 13.92 24.48 30.37
CA GLU A 677 12.67 23.73 30.21
C GLU A 677 11.79 24.34 29.10
N LEU A 678 11.60 25.67 29.09
CA LEU A 678 10.87 26.36 28.04
C LEU A 678 11.52 26.19 26.66
N MET A 679 12.85 26.30 26.55
CA MET A 679 13.60 26.03 25.32
C MET A 679 13.35 24.59 24.83
N THR A 680 13.38 23.63 25.74
CA THR A 680 13.19 22.21 25.39
C THR A 680 11.75 21.92 24.95
N ARG A 681 10.75 22.49 25.62
CA ARG A 681 9.32 22.32 25.30
C ARG A 681 8.90 23.04 24.01
N SER A 682 9.43 24.24 23.79
CA SER A 682 9.17 25.02 22.57
C SER A 682 9.98 24.53 21.37
N GLY A 683 11.01 23.71 21.59
CA GLY A 683 11.96 23.32 20.55
C GLY A 683 12.84 24.47 20.07
N SER A 684 12.85 25.61 20.77
CA SER A 684 13.68 26.78 20.46
C SER A 684 14.96 26.76 21.27
N ASN A 685 16.09 27.03 20.63
CA ASN A 685 17.39 27.20 21.31
C ASN A 685 17.63 28.66 21.77
N LYS A 686 16.61 29.52 21.63
CA LYS A 686 16.69 30.97 21.89
C LYS A 686 15.39 31.46 22.53
N LEU A 687 15.52 32.34 23.51
CA LEU A 687 14.41 33.02 24.18
C LEU A 687 14.62 34.54 24.08
N ILE A 688 13.53 35.27 23.87
CA ILE A 688 13.55 36.73 23.86
C ILE A 688 13.25 37.21 25.28
N VAL A 689 14.12 38.07 25.81
CA VAL A 689 13.93 38.66 27.14
C VAL A 689 13.32 40.04 26.97
N LEU A 690 12.10 40.21 27.46
CA LEU A 690 11.36 41.47 27.41
C LEU A 690 11.17 42.04 28.82
N ASP A 691 11.02 43.35 28.92
CA ASP A 691 10.53 43.99 30.15
C ASP A 691 9.00 44.05 30.22
N GLN A 692 8.48 44.63 31.31
CA GLN A 692 7.05 44.80 31.55
C GLN A 692 6.34 45.66 30.50
N SER A 693 7.08 46.50 29.77
CA SER A 693 6.57 47.35 28.69
C SER A 693 6.68 46.69 27.31
N GLN A 694 7.04 45.40 27.25
CA GLN A 694 7.29 44.62 26.02
C GLN A 694 8.47 45.12 25.18
N GLN A 695 9.42 45.84 25.79
CA GLN A 695 10.65 46.24 25.12
C GLN A 695 11.74 45.18 25.27
N LEU A 696 12.58 45.04 24.25
CA LEU A 696 13.66 44.07 24.22
C LEU A 696 14.77 44.44 25.22
N GLN A 697 15.00 43.57 26.21
CA GLN A 697 16.11 43.68 27.17
C GLN A 697 17.32 42.84 26.75
N GLY A 698 17.08 41.73 26.02
CA GLY A 698 18.12 40.84 25.55
C GLY A 698 17.58 39.55 24.93
N MET A 699 18.48 38.62 24.66
CA MET A 699 18.16 37.28 24.14
C MET A 699 19.05 36.28 24.87
N LEU A 700 18.40 35.25 25.38
CA LEU A 700 19.05 34.15 26.06
C LEU A 700 19.15 32.97 25.09
N THR A 701 20.36 32.47 24.87
CA THR A 701 20.58 31.30 24.02
C THR A 701 21.00 30.09 24.86
N LEU A 702 20.79 28.88 24.32
CA LEU A 702 21.30 27.66 24.96
C LEU A 702 22.82 27.73 25.18
N HIS A 703 23.55 28.39 24.28
CA HIS A 703 24.99 28.60 24.41
C HIS A 703 25.34 29.49 25.61
N ASP A 704 24.55 30.53 25.90
CA ASP A 704 24.78 31.42 27.05
C ASP A 704 24.63 30.67 28.37
N ILE A 705 23.62 29.79 28.46
CA ILE A 705 23.40 28.92 29.62
C ILE A 705 24.55 27.90 29.76
N MET A 706 25.02 27.33 28.65
CA MET A 706 26.12 26.35 28.67
C MET A 706 27.48 27.00 28.96
N ARG A 707 27.69 28.26 28.59
CA ARG A 707 28.93 29.01 28.85
C ARG A 707 29.07 29.44 30.32
N ALA A 708 27.96 29.47 31.06
CA ALA A 708 27.95 29.77 32.49
C ALA A 708 28.34 28.57 33.37
N GLN A 709 28.54 27.38 32.79
CA GLN A 709 29.18 26.22 33.42
C GLN A 709 30.66 26.46 33.66
#